data_AF-A0A1V9Y5J2-F1
#
_entry.id   AF-A0A1V9Y5J2-F1
#
_cell.length_a   1.000
_cell.length_b   1.000
_cell.length_c   1.000
_cell.angle_alpha   90.00
_cell.angle_beta   90.00
_cell.angle_gamma   90.00
#
_symmetry.space_group_name_H-M   'P 1'
#
loop_
_entity.id
_entity.type
_entity.pdbx_description
1 polymer ?
#
loop_
_entity_poly.entity_id
_entity_poly.type
_entity_poly.pdbx_seq_one_letter_code
_entity_poly.pdbx_strand_id
1 'polypeptide(L)'
;MAIMNLEHYLSLSCSLLSMQARNGYRQAKNIFNTQPNKYNEEAYFQALENWSLMVTGTEHLWRELSHLFVADPISYSLFPRLAAQHLLDGFPIELMDGDAAMVNVIWIKAILNQLDDVLSNARIFVLSIMGVQSSGKSTLLNYMFGVRFCTSVSRCTRGVNLQLLQCDDRSEYEYILLLDTEGIRSPEHIGEEDTILPADATIILTKGESTTTISEILPIVLSVFLDSELAENISGQLASKFYFVFNQIDVSQSANMEIIVNTLMENLRINAEKIEAIRVNKMPTTFESEQCNAATNKSSIRHWNTFQVNIGDEKVSDVRFLGTIKGSVEPPFDTPHEDFGKRLIDFRDYIHKRATQQYENGLQWKARSITEFNIYLDVVWNCINNSNFQLNFLAAHERMLYEVLIKSIANLKQEMAKVYTEALDQVLHIICEDEANKVVLEDNPRKYEYCMKNIVQEAIMQLDTQARKNIEEPKVAKWRQDQLIKWEKHCKSQEKHAISMVEEKVVQVFHFGSQVVKYRQQLQTLIQNRVADGNFNSEQDFPKVFEEVVNEIQQEHPSLVHDVSANVDKIFFESGLLNPYECQMIKIGRTEHEENLFSSLFEKGRSFFSRKPTLTKEDVDKRVVETIEKTLITTVCYSDDIVMENIYQVKCILVMDEIPTSLKNIGLYKLYTTLHDRMRQIQSNWDDENGILSKFKKCEGAMKEFAINLSKGFEAEELLFKTIDCWLKENFCNTVAQHLYDDIAVDLKKQNWVLNAKAMQALIDKSLIKSFRENNMSEVLDALLKPVDYTKQILDHMIKNQIEQQADDTFSKILTIVQKCINKAAECALKSHVNRTSCFWSTLQTNLQKKLKLSGTSDLVLNMPDVNEMLMNCDASGPEVFTRNDKSLISKILQTLDNEKLNKSSFASKDAARGILKNIFDVSFGANEGIVPRCGEPCPRCSCPCIKAFNHISASNDRHDTYHQPGGLVGGHLAINNELFELSCVGAVIKDWLMIFKENDKEIEIPYKDFENVFPTWALPTIQQPLPLREYIFAHCQDELATKYNRKKCSNVPAKYYSHDLDDIERQLNRQLLGS
;
A
#
# COMPACT_ATOMS: atom_id res chain seq x y z
N MET A 1 30.61 -44.15 18.63
CA MET A 1 30.93 -44.22 20.08
C MET A 1 31.09 -42.83 20.71
N ALA A 2 31.77 -41.86 20.08
CA ALA A 2 31.94 -40.50 20.63
C ALA A 2 30.65 -39.66 20.70
N ILE A 3 29.76 -39.72 19.69
CA ILE A 3 28.47 -39.01 19.67
C ILE A 3 27.52 -39.56 20.75
N MET A 4 27.40 -40.88 20.88
CA MET A 4 26.66 -41.50 21.99
C MET A 4 27.19 -41.08 23.35
N ASN A 5 28.52 -40.92 23.50
CA ASN A 5 29.11 -40.41 24.73
C ASN A 5 28.76 -38.93 24.94
N LEU A 6 28.77 -38.10 23.89
CA LEU A 6 28.37 -36.69 23.96
C LEU A 6 26.90 -36.54 24.36
N GLU A 7 26.00 -37.28 23.73
CA GLU A 7 24.57 -37.35 24.12
C GLU A 7 24.42 -37.80 25.57
N HIS A 8 25.18 -38.83 25.97
CA HIS A 8 25.18 -39.32 27.34
C HIS A 8 25.68 -38.27 28.34
N TYR A 9 26.75 -37.54 28.03
CA TYR A 9 27.29 -36.47 28.88
C TYR A 9 26.36 -35.26 28.96
N LEU A 10 25.80 -34.80 27.84
CA LEU A 10 24.80 -33.73 27.81
C LEU A 10 23.57 -34.10 28.63
N SER A 11 23.07 -35.33 28.43
CA SER A 11 21.96 -35.87 29.22
C SER A 11 22.30 -35.93 30.71
N LEU A 12 23.49 -36.40 31.10
CA LEU A 12 23.92 -36.45 32.51
C LEU A 12 24.01 -35.05 33.12
N SER A 13 24.62 -34.09 32.41
CA SER A 13 24.82 -32.72 32.86
C SER A 13 23.50 -31.96 33.02
N CYS A 14 22.50 -32.24 32.16
CA CYS A 14 21.19 -31.59 32.21
C CYS A 14 20.15 -32.39 33.02
N SER A 15 20.45 -33.64 33.40
CA SER A 15 19.51 -34.57 34.04
C SER A 15 18.92 -34.05 35.34
N LEU A 16 19.71 -33.39 36.19
CA LEU A 16 19.26 -32.92 37.51
C LEU A 16 18.24 -31.78 37.38
N LEU A 17 18.51 -30.83 36.48
CA LEU A 17 17.64 -29.70 36.18
C LEU A 17 16.35 -30.17 35.50
N SER A 18 16.47 -31.05 34.51
CA SER A 18 15.32 -31.64 33.82
C SER A 18 14.45 -32.48 34.78
N MET A 19 15.07 -33.24 35.70
CA MET A 19 14.36 -34.04 36.70
C MET A 19 13.61 -33.18 37.71
N GLN A 20 14.21 -32.07 38.18
CA GLN A 20 13.53 -31.12 39.07
C GLN A 20 12.34 -30.46 38.38
N ALA A 21 12.52 -29.96 37.15
CA ALA A 21 11.44 -29.35 36.38
C ALA A 21 10.32 -30.35 36.06
N ARG A 22 10.66 -31.60 35.72
CA ARG A 22 9.71 -32.71 35.51
C ARG A 22 8.89 -33.03 36.76
N ASN A 23 9.53 -33.01 37.94
CA ASN A 23 8.84 -33.26 39.21
C ASN A 23 7.89 -32.11 39.57
N GLY A 24 8.29 -30.85 39.32
CA GLY A 24 7.43 -29.68 39.45
C GLY A 24 6.21 -29.76 38.53
N TYR A 25 6.41 -30.12 37.25
CA TYR A 25 5.33 -30.39 36.30
C TYR A 25 4.37 -31.49 36.80
N ARG A 26 4.90 -32.63 37.28
CA ARG A 26 4.06 -33.73 37.78
C ARG A 26 3.20 -33.32 38.97
N GLN A 27 3.74 -32.51 39.88
CA GLN A 27 2.98 -31.96 41.00
C GLN A 27 1.88 -31.01 40.53
N ALA A 28 2.20 -30.07 39.63
CA ALA A 28 1.23 -29.14 39.07
C ALA A 28 0.12 -29.86 38.28
N LYS A 29 0.47 -30.90 37.50
CA LYS A 29 -0.49 -31.75 36.77
C LYS A 29 -1.43 -32.50 37.71
N ASN A 30 -0.92 -33.08 38.80
CA ASN A 30 -1.75 -33.77 39.78
C ASN A 30 -2.71 -32.80 40.48
N ILE A 31 -2.26 -31.58 40.79
CA ILE A 31 -3.10 -30.53 41.39
C ILE A 31 -4.18 -30.08 40.39
N PHE A 32 -3.83 -29.83 39.13
CA PHE A 32 -4.79 -29.47 38.08
C PHE A 32 -5.86 -30.56 37.87
N ASN A 33 -5.45 -31.83 37.76
CA ASN A 33 -6.37 -32.95 37.58
C ASN A 33 -7.30 -33.19 38.78
N THR A 34 -6.87 -32.85 40.00
CA THR A 34 -7.69 -33.01 41.22
C THR A 34 -8.53 -31.78 41.54
N GLN A 35 -8.12 -30.59 41.11
CA GLN A 35 -8.80 -29.32 41.33
C GLN A 35 -8.70 -28.41 40.09
N PRO A 36 -9.53 -28.64 39.05
CA PRO A 36 -9.49 -27.85 37.83
C PRO A 36 -10.07 -26.45 38.08
N ASN A 37 -9.19 -25.46 38.18
CA ASN A 37 -9.53 -24.04 38.23
C ASN A 37 -8.47 -23.24 37.45
N LYS A 38 -8.81 -22.00 37.10
CA LYS A 38 -7.97 -21.15 36.24
C LYS A 38 -6.56 -20.92 36.80
N TYR A 39 -6.41 -20.84 38.12
CA TYR A 39 -5.11 -20.68 38.79
C TYR A 39 -4.23 -21.93 38.67
N ASN A 40 -4.81 -23.11 38.87
CA ASN A 40 -4.11 -24.39 38.74
C ASN A 40 -3.82 -24.75 37.28
N GLU A 41 -4.66 -24.28 36.35
CA GLU A 41 -4.42 -24.33 34.91
C GLU A 41 -3.21 -23.49 34.52
N GLU A 42 -3.14 -22.23 34.96
CA GLU A 42 -1.99 -21.35 34.76
C GLU A 42 -0.71 -21.92 35.39
N ALA A 43 -0.78 -22.42 36.63
CA ALA A 43 0.37 -23.06 37.29
C ALA A 43 0.82 -24.35 36.59
N TYR A 44 -0.10 -25.12 36.03
CA TYR A 44 0.20 -26.27 35.19
C TYR A 44 0.92 -25.87 33.91
N PHE A 45 0.43 -24.84 33.19
CA PHE A 45 1.07 -24.36 31.97
C PHE A 45 2.46 -23.77 32.24
N GLN A 46 2.63 -23.02 33.32
CA GLN A 46 3.93 -22.46 33.70
C GLN A 46 4.95 -23.55 34.08
N ALA A 47 4.53 -24.58 34.81
CA ALA A 47 5.39 -25.72 35.14
C ALA A 47 5.73 -26.58 33.90
N LEU A 48 4.81 -26.67 32.95
CA LEU A 48 5.01 -27.34 31.67
C LEU A 48 6.02 -26.58 30.79
N GLU A 49 5.90 -25.26 30.71
CA GLU A 49 6.83 -24.39 29.97
C GLU A 49 8.25 -24.48 30.55
N ASN A 50 8.39 -24.35 31.87
CA ASN A 50 9.69 -24.48 32.54
C ASN A 50 10.33 -25.86 32.31
N TRP A 51 9.53 -26.95 32.33
CA TRP A 51 10.08 -28.27 32.01
C TRP A 51 10.51 -28.38 30.54
N SER A 52 9.77 -27.77 29.62
CA SER A 52 10.13 -27.79 28.18
C SER A 52 11.45 -27.08 27.89
N LEU A 53 11.78 -26.00 28.60
CA LEU A 53 13.04 -25.25 28.44
C LEU A 53 14.26 -25.95 29.05
N MET A 54 14.06 -27.00 29.85
CA MET A 54 15.10 -27.70 30.61
C MET A 54 15.46 -29.08 30.03
N VAL A 55 15.04 -29.36 28.79
CA VAL A 55 15.39 -30.57 28.03
C VAL A 55 16.24 -30.17 26.83
N THR A 56 17.53 -30.53 26.84
CA THR A 56 18.47 -30.24 25.74
C THR A 56 19.10 -31.53 25.22
N GLY A 57 19.26 -31.61 23.89
CA GLY A 57 19.84 -32.75 23.17
C GLY A 57 20.76 -32.32 22.03
N THR A 58 21.33 -33.28 21.29
CA THR A 58 22.25 -33.04 20.17
C THR A 58 21.58 -32.33 19.00
N GLU A 59 20.28 -32.54 18.81
CA GLU A 59 19.44 -31.84 17.85
C GLU A 59 19.44 -30.32 18.07
N HIS A 60 19.32 -29.88 19.32
CA HIS A 60 19.38 -28.46 19.70
C HIS A 60 20.76 -27.86 19.45
N LEU A 61 21.83 -28.64 19.60
CA LEU A 61 23.18 -28.18 19.27
C LEU A 61 23.32 -27.92 17.76
N TRP A 62 22.84 -28.83 16.91
CA TRP A 62 22.88 -28.64 15.46
C TRP A 62 22.08 -27.42 15.01
N ARG A 63 20.94 -27.15 15.67
CA ARG A 63 20.15 -25.94 15.47
C ARG A 63 20.95 -24.67 15.73
N GLU A 64 21.60 -24.54 16.90
CA GLU A 64 22.43 -23.37 17.21
C GLU A 64 23.62 -23.25 16.24
N LEU A 65 24.27 -24.37 15.89
CA LEU A 65 25.35 -24.39 14.91
C LEU A 65 24.89 -23.98 13.51
N SER A 66 23.65 -24.25 13.14
CA SER A 66 23.07 -23.81 11.87
C SER A 66 23.00 -22.28 11.77
N HIS A 67 22.66 -21.60 12.86
CA HIS A 67 22.61 -20.14 12.91
C HIS A 67 24.02 -19.53 12.83
N LEU A 68 25.00 -20.15 13.48
CA LEU A 68 26.41 -19.76 13.34
C LEU A 68 26.90 -19.93 11.91
N PHE A 69 26.59 -21.07 11.28
CA PHE A 69 26.96 -21.31 9.88
C PHE A 69 26.34 -20.28 8.94
N VAL A 70 25.09 -19.90 9.13
CA VAL A 70 24.44 -18.93 8.23
C VAL A 70 24.84 -17.49 8.48
N ALA A 71 25.26 -17.17 9.71
CA ALA A 71 25.91 -15.90 9.99
C ALA A 71 27.28 -15.78 9.30
N ASP A 72 28.05 -16.88 9.23
CA ASP A 72 29.37 -16.92 8.58
C ASP A 72 29.68 -18.30 7.94
N PRO A 73 29.25 -18.54 6.70
CA PRO A 73 29.43 -19.83 6.04
C PRO A 73 30.89 -20.19 5.77
N ILE A 74 31.79 -19.19 5.72
CA ILE A 74 33.20 -19.39 5.39
C ILE A 74 33.93 -19.93 6.62
N SER A 75 33.80 -19.24 7.76
CA SER A 75 34.45 -19.65 9.02
C SER A 75 33.93 -20.97 9.56
N TYR A 76 32.67 -21.29 9.30
CA TYR A 76 32.01 -22.52 9.76
C TYR A 76 31.74 -23.53 8.63
N SER A 77 32.48 -23.44 7.53
CA SER A 77 32.34 -24.31 6.35
C SER A 77 32.45 -25.81 6.64
N LEU A 78 33.02 -26.19 7.79
CA LEU A 78 33.10 -27.57 8.26
C LEU A 78 31.77 -28.11 8.82
N PHE A 79 30.89 -27.25 9.35
CA PHE A 79 29.67 -27.68 10.04
C PHE A 79 28.69 -28.46 9.14
N PRO A 80 28.40 -28.04 7.90
CA PRO A 80 27.53 -28.82 7.02
C PRO A 80 28.09 -30.22 6.73
N ARG A 81 29.41 -30.35 6.62
CA ARG A 81 30.08 -31.64 6.42
C ARG A 81 29.95 -32.56 7.64
N LEU A 82 30.08 -32.02 8.85
CA LEU A 82 29.90 -32.78 10.08
C LEU A 82 28.43 -33.19 10.29
N ALA A 83 27.49 -32.30 9.93
CA ALA A 83 26.06 -32.61 9.93
C ALA A 83 25.71 -33.69 8.89
N ALA A 84 26.26 -33.61 7.68
CA ALA A 84 26.12 -34.67 6.67
C ALA A 84 26.67 -36.01 7.17
N GLN A 85 27.83 -36.01 7.82
CA GLN A 85 28.37 -37.22 8.45
C GLN A 85 27.45 -37.75 9.56
N HIS A 86 26.85 -36.88 10.38
CA HIS A 86 25.91 -37.27 11.43
C HIS A 86 24.66 -37.95 10.85
N LEU A 87 24.16 -37.47 9.71
CA LEU A 87 23.08 -38.12 8.97
C LEU A 87 23.49 -39.47 8.38
N LEU A 88 24.70 -39.58 7.81
CA LEU A 88 25.26 -40.84 7.30
C LEU A 88 25.46 -41.89 8.41
N ASP A 89 25.81 -41.44 9.61
CA ASP A 89 25.91 -42.27 10.81
C ASP A 89 24.53 -42.72 11.32
N GLY A 90 23.44 -42.27 10.68
CA GLY A 90 22.07 -42.67 10.97
C GLY A 90 21.44 -41.90 12.14
N PHE A 91 21.94 -40.72 12.50
CA PHE A 91 21.35 -39.86 13.54
C PHE A 91 20.47 -38.76 12.93
N PRO A 92 19.37 -38.34 13.59
CA PRO A 92 18.49 -37.29 13.08
C PRO A 92 19.08 -35.89 13.27
N ILE A 93 18.70 -34.94 12.40
CA ILE A 93 19.00 -33.51 12.53
C ILE A 93 17.72 -32.70 12.39
N GLU A 94 17.55 -31.70 13.26
CA GLU A 94 16.49 -30.69 13.15
C GLU A 94 16.86 -29.65 12.08
N LEU A 95 16.02 -29.51 11.04
CA LEU A 95 16.22 -28.61 9.90
C LEU A 95 15.46 -27.28 10.02
N MET A 96 14.33 -27.31 10.69
CA MET A 96 13.48 -26.15 10.96
C MET A 96 13.48 -25.92 12.45
N ASP A 97 13.79 -24.71 12.88
CA ASP A 97 13.68 -24.34 14.28
C ASP A 97 12.20 -24.08 14.61
N GLY A 98 11.58 -25.00 15.35
CA GLY A 98 10.19 -24.83 15.81
C GLY A 98 10.03 -23.86 16.98
N ASP A 99 11.10 -23.40 17.64
CA ASP A 99 11.05 -22.32 18.63
C ASP A 99 10.96 -20.95 17.95
N ALA A 100 11.71 -20.77 16.87
CA ALA A 100 11.79 -19.51 16.14
C ALA A 100 10.89 -19.43 14.90
N ALA A 101 10.16 -20.51 14.57
CA ALA A 101 9.38 -20.66 13.34
C ALA A 101 10.21 -20.34 12.08
N MET A 102 11.48 -20.76 12.06
CA MET A 102 12.45 -20.36 11.03
C MET A 102 13.07 -21.57 10.34
N VAL A 103 12.96 -21.62 9.01
CA VAL A 103 13.64 -22.61 8.18
C VAL A 103 14.94 -22.02 7.64
N ASN A 104 16.05 -22.68 7.94
CA ASN A 104 17.35 -22.22 7.47
C ASN A 104 17.73 -22.89 6.13
N VAL A 105 17.13 -22.42 5.02
CA VAL A 105 17.29 -23.04 3.70
C VAL A 105 18.76 -23.13 3.26
N ILE A 106 19.58 -22.13 3.61
CA ILE A 106 21.01 -22.12 3.28
C ILE A 106 21.74 -23.28 3.98
N TRP A 107 21.40 -23.55 5.25
CA TRP A 107 21.96 -24.67 6.02
C TRP A 107 21.53 -26.02 5.45
N ILE A 108 20.24 -26.18 5.15
CA ILE A 108 19.69 -27.42 4.57
C ILE A 108 20.38 -27.75 3.26
N LYS A 109 20.51 -26.76 2.36
CA LYS A 109 21.22 -26.93 1.08
C LYS A 109 22.67 -27.31 1.27
N ALA A 110 23.36 -26.68 2.23
CA ALA A 110 24.76 -27.00 2.49
C ALA A 110 24.93 -28.45 2.96
N ILE A 111 24.04 -28.95 3.82
CA ILE A 111 24.04 -30.36 4.26
C ILE A 111 23.75 -31.30 3.07
N LEU A 112 22.70 -31.02 2.30
CA LEU A 112 22.32 -31.85 1.15
C LEU A 112 23.43 -31.90 0.09
N ASN A 113 24.10 -30.79 -0.19
CA ASN A 113 25.24 -30.76 -1.10
C ASN A 113 26.42 -31.59 -0.57
N GLN A 114 26.72 -31.52 0.73
CA GLN A 114 27.76 -32.37 1.33
C GLN A 114 27.38 -33.86 1.29
N LEU A 115 26.10 -34.19 1.45
CA LEU A 115 25.61 -35.57 1.27
C LEU A 115 25.73 -36.03 -0.18
N ASP A 116 25.39 -35.17 -1.14
CA ASP A 116 25.52 -35.46 -2.58
C ASP A 116 26.97 -35.70 -2.98
N ASP A 117 27.89 -34.88 -2.47
CA ASP A 117 29.34 -35.03 -2.68
C ASP A 117 29.85 -36.39 -2.14
N VAL A 118 29.38 -36.81 -0.96
CA VAL A 118 29.83 -38.06 -0.31
C VAL A 118 29.19 -39.29 -0.94
N LEU A 119 27.90 -39.22 -1.29
CA LEU A 119 27.12 -40.36 -1.78
C LEU A 119 27.13 -40.48 -3.31
N SER A 120 27.58 -39.46 -4.03
CA SER A 120 27.78 -39.44 -5.49
C SER A 120 26.55 -39.90 -6.30
N ASN A 121 25.53 -39.05 -6.36
CA ASN A 121 24.29 -39.29 -7.12
C ASN A 121 23.47 -40.50 -6.63
N ALA A 122 23.45 -40.72 -5.33
CA ALA A 122 22.67 -41.80 -4.71
C ALA A 122 21.17 -41.60 -4.90
N ARG A 123 20.46 -42.70 -5.18
CA ARG A 123 19.01 -42.70 -5.37
C ARG A 123 18.30 -42.76 -4.03
N ILE A 124 17.44 -41.79 -3.76
CA ILE A 124 16.73 -41.65 -2.50
C ILE A 124 15.22 -41.83 -2.67
N PHE A 125 14.58 -42.33 -1.61
CA PHE A 125 13.13 -42.32 -1.42
C PHE A 125 12.79 -41.44 -0.22
N VAL A 126 11.91 -40.46 -0.38
CA VAL A 126 11.57 -39.48 0.66
C VAL A 126 10.21 -39.83 1.29
N LEU A 127 10.19 -40.11 2.59
CA LEU A 127 8.99 -40.41 3.35
C LEU A 127 8.75 -39.34 4.42
N SER A 128 7.60 -38.67 4.36
CA SER A 128 7.19 -37.66 5.33
C SER A 128 6.06 -38.16 6.24
N ILE A 129 6.03 -37.71 7.49
CA ILE A 129 4.89 -37.92 8.41
C ILE A 129 4.41 -36.61 8.99
N MET A 130 3.09 -36.40 9.01
CA MET A 130 2.41 -35.25 9.59
C MET A 130 1.18 -35.67 10.38
N GLY A 131 0.60 -34.77 11.18
CA GLY A 131 -0.59 -35.07 11.97
C GLY A 131 -0.70 -34.22 13.24
N VAL A 132 -1.69 -34.48 14.09
CA VAL A 132 -1.90 -33.71 15.33
C VAL A 132 -0.72 -33.82 16.29
N GLN A 133 -0.49 -32.79 17.09
CA GLN A 133 0.46 -32.88 18.21
C GLN A 133 0.13 -34.08 19.13
N SER A 134 1.18 -34.80 19.54
CA SER A 134 1.04 -35.98 20.42
C SER A 134 0.18 -37.14 19.87
N SER A 135 0.07 -37.29 18.54
CA SER A 135 -0.57 -38.44 17.87
C SER A 135 0.33 -39.68 17.76
N GLY A 136 1.62 -39.54 18.08
CA GLY A 136 2.61 -40.62 18.06
C GLY A 136 3.42 -40.74 16.77
N LYS A 137 3.67 -39.63 16.05
CA LYS A 137 4.40 -39.59 14.76
C LYS A 137 5.81 -40.16 14.84
N SER A 138 6.66 -39.53 15.66
CA SER A 138 8.03 -39.99 15.93
C SER A 138 8.06 -41.42 16.49
N THR A 139 7.08 -41.76 17.33
CA THR A 139 6.90 -43.14 17.85
C THR A 139 6.62 -44.14 16.73
N LEU A 140 5.77 -43.77 15.76
CA LEU A 140 5.44 -44.61 14.61
C LEU A 140 6.67 -44.86 13.74
N LEU A 141 7.44 -43.82 13.42
CA LEU A 141 8.67 -43.94 12.65
C LEU A 141 9.72 -44.78 13.38
N ASN A 142 9.91 -44.57 14.69
CA ASN A 142 10.82 -45.36 15.52
C ASN A 142 10.49 -46.85 15.45
N TYR A 143 9.21 -47.24 15.54
CA TYR A 143 8.82 -48.65 15.41
C TYR A 143 8.90 -49.17 13.96
N MET A 144 8.63 -48.33 12.96
CA MET A 144 8.59 -48.74 11.55
C MET A 144 9.99 -48.97 10.96
N PHE A 145 10.97 -48.16 11.37
CA PHE A 145 12.32 -48.14 10.81
C PHE A 145 13.43 -48.43 11.84
N GLY A 146 13.11 -48.61 13.12
CA GLY A 146 14.10 -48.85 14.17
C GLY A 146 14.94 -47.61 14.51
N VAL A 147 14.41 -46.42 14.22
CA VAL A 147 15.09 -45.13 14.43
C VAL A 147 14.89 -44.58 15.84
N ARG A 148 15.56 -43.46 16.15
CA ARG A 148 15.63 -42.87 17.49
C ARG A 148 15.22 -41.40 17.51
N PHE A 149 14.12 -41.06 16.85
CA PHE A 149 13.51 -39.73 17.03
C PHE A 149 13.10 -39.53 18.49
N CYS A 150 13.26 -38.31 19.02
CA CYS A 150 12.97 -38.00 20.42
C CYS A 150 11.47 -38.11 20.73
N THR A 151 11.10 -38.99 21.67
CA THR A 151 9.71 -39.17 22.14
C THR A 151 9.57 -38.70 23.59
N SER A 152 9.13 -37.45 23.80
CA SER A 152 8.83 -36.89 25.15
C SER A 152 7.32 -36.94 25.46
N VAL A 153 6.91 -36.69 26.71
CA VAL A 153 5.47 -36.65 27.12
C VAL A 153 4.90 -35.22 27.04
N SER A 154 5.77 -34.23 26.85
CA SER A 154 5.46 -32.80 26.70
C SER A 154 6.11 -32.30 25.43
N ARG A 155 5.29 -32.06 24.39
CA ARG A 155 5.71 -31.45 23.11
C ARG A 155 6.79 -32.28 22.39
N CYS A 156 6.33 -33.30 21.68
CA CYS A 156 7.20 -34.13 20.85
C CYS A 156 7.35 -33.42 19.50
N THR A 157 8.60 -33.10 19.15
CA THR A 157 9.06 -32.36 17.96
C THR A 157 8.60 -30.90 17.86
N ARG A 158 9.57 -30.00 18.00
CA ARG A 158 9.51 -28.63 17.48
C ARG A 158 10.20 -28.67 16.10
N GLY A 159 9.55 -28.13 15.07
CA GLY A 159 10.15 -28.10 13.72
C GLY A 159 10.19 -29.44 12.98
N VAL A 160 11.26 -29.67 12.21
CA VAL A 160 11.31 -30.74 11.18
C VAL A 160 12.61 -31.52 11.28
N ASN A 161 12.52 -32.81 11.57
CA ASN A 161 13.69 -33.67 11.71
C ASN A 161 13.91 -34.52 10.46
N LEU A 162 15.15 -34.54 9.99
CA LEU A 162 15.60 -35.33 8.85
C LEU A 162 16.54 -36.43 9.34
N GLN A 163 16.30 -37.66 8.85
CA GLN A 163 17.19 -38.80 9.11
C GLN A 163 17.36 -39.63 7.83
N LEU A 164 18.61 -39.98 7.52
CA LEU A 164 18.95 -40.78 6.34
C LEU A 164 19.26 -42.21 6.76
N LEU A 165 18.67 -43.20 6.09
CA LEU A 165 18.95 -44.62 6.34
C LEU A 165 19.36 -45.31 5.04
N GLN A 166 20.42 -46.11 5.10
CA GLN A 166 20.83 -46.97 4.00
C GLN A 166 19.88 -48.17 3.89
N CYS A 167 19.52 -48.52 2.65
CA CYS A 167 18.68 -49.68 2.36
C CYS A 167 19.52 -50.85 1.85
N ASP A 168 19.37 -52.01 2.47
CA ASP A 168 19.97 -53.26 1.99
C ASP A 168 19.15 -53.82 0.81
N ASP A 169 19.84 -54.23 -0.26
CA ASP A 169 19.31 -55.04 -1.37
C ASP A 169 18.05 -54.48 -2.08
N ARG A 170 18.02 -53.18 -2.38
CA ARG A 170 16.94 -52.53 -3.16
C ARG A 170 17.42 -52.07 -4.53
N SER A 171 16.64 -52.39 -5.57
CA SER A 171 16.97 -52.04 -6.96
C SER A 171 16.48 -50.63 -7.32
N GLU A 172 15.48 -50.13 -6.61
CA GLU A 172 14.73 -48.92 -6.90
C GLU A 172 15.39 -47.66 -6.32
N TYR A 173 15.86 -47.72 -5.07
CA TYR A 173 16.56 -46.65 -4.36
C TYR A 173 17.54 -47.25 -3.34
N GLU A 174 18.58 -46.49 -2.99
CA GLU A 174 19.69 -46.90 -2.12
C GLU A 174 19.55 -46.37 -0.70
N TYR A 175 18.86 -45.24 -0.53
CA TYR A 175 18.63 -44.61 0.77
C TYR A 175 17.16 -44.21 0.94
N ILE A 176 16.69 -44.24 2.18
CA ILE A 176 15.41 -43.63 2.57
C ILE A 176 15.68 -42.40 3.43
N LEU A 177 15.05 -41.29 3.06
CA LEU A 177 15.07 -40.03 3.79
C LEU A 177 13.77 -39.89 4.57
N LEU A 178 13.85 -40.00 5.89
CA LEU A 178 12.71 -39.85 6.79
C LEU A 178 12.58 -38.40 7.25
N LEU A 179 11.38 -37.85 7.12
CA LEU A 179 11.03 -36.50 7.53
C LEU A 179 9.94 -36.55 8.60
N ASP A 180 10.30 -36.23 9.85
CA ASP A 180 9.38 -36.16 11.00
C ASP A 180 9.03 -34.70 11.30
N THR A 181 7.77 -34.30 11.11
CA THR A 181 7.32 -32.92 11.33
C THR A 181 6.75 -32.70 12.72
N GLU A 182 6.68 -31.44 13.17
CA GLU A 182 5.89 -31.05 14.33
C GLU A 182 4.39 -31.36 14.11
N GLY A 183 3.64 -31.49 15.21
CA GLY A 183 2.22 -31.78 15.15
C GLY A 183 1.32 -30.55 15.14
N ILE A 184 0.24 -30.62 14.36
CA ILE A 184 -0.76 -29.56 14.18
C ILE A 184 -1.53 -29.34 15.50
N ARG A 185 -1.78 -28.06 15.89
CA ARG A 185 -2.47 -27.55 17.12
C ARG A 185 -1.64 -27.20 18.38
N SER A 186 -0.41 -26.69 18.26
CA SER A 186 0.29 -26.07 19.41
C SER A 186 -0.33 -24.69 19.75
N PRO A 187 -0.77 -24.40 21.00
CA PRO A 187 -1.39 -23.12 21.39
C PRO A 187 -0.45 -21.89 21.37
N GLU A 188 0.82 -22.07 20.99
CA GLU A 188 1.87 -21.05 21.04
C GLU A 188 2.39 -20.62 19.66
N HIS A 189 1.76 -21.07 18.55
CA HIS A 189 2.23 -20.76 17.19
C HIS A 189 1.30 -19.79 16.46
N ILE A 190 1.80 -18.58 16.21
CA ILE A 190 1.31 -17.59 15.24
C ILE A 190 2.55 -17.19 14.42
N GLY A 191 2.80 -17.83 13.26
CA GLY A 191 3.97 -17.53 12.44
C GLY A 191 4.28 -18.61 11.40
N GLU A 192 4.37 -18.17 10.14
CA GLU A 192 4.84 -18.79 8.88
C GLU A 192 4.90 -20.32 8.71
N GLU A 193 3.97 -20.79 7.87
CA GLU A 193 4.08 -21.84 6.84
C GLU A 193 4.34 -23.29 7.29
N ASP A 194 3.23 -24.02 7.40
CA ASP A 194 3.12 -25.44 7.73
C ASP A 194 4.07 -26.31 6.90
N THR A 195 4.93 -27.05 7.61
CA THR A 195 5.90 -27.97 7.03
C THR A 195 5.23 -29.05 6.19
N ILE A 196 5.26 -28.90 4.88
CA ILE A 196 5.08 -30.04 3.97
C ILE A 196 6.24 -30.08 3.00
N LEU A 197 7.24 -30.86 3.40
CA LEU A 197 8.40 -31.11 2.58
C LEU A 197 8.03 -32.03 1.39
N PRO A 198 8.67 -31.83 0.23
CA PRO A 198 8.44 -32.61 -0.98
C PRO A 198 8.76 -34.11 -0.86
N ALA A 199 7.81 -34.93 -0.44
CA ALA A 199 8.00 -36.37 -0.26
C ALA A 199 7.58 -37.19 -1.51
N ASP A 200 8.04 -38.44 -1.59
CA ASP A 200 7.48 -39.46 -2.49
C ASP A 200 6.20 -40.07 -1.88
N ALA A 201 6.16 -40.15 -0.54
CA ALA A 201 5.02 -40.59 0.23
C ALA A 201 4.86 -39.77 1.51
N THR A 202 3.61 -39.47 1.89
CA THR A 202 3.27 -38.71 3.09
C THR A 202 2.25 -39.46 3.95
N ILE A 203 2.58 -39.70 5.22
CA ILE A 203 1.69 -40.32 6.21
C ILE A 203 0.98 -39.22 7.01
N ILE A 204 -0.35 -39.26 7.07
CA ILE A 204 -1.18 -38.36 7.88
C ILE A 204 -1.71 -39.13 9.09
N LEU A 205 -1.20 -38.80 10.27
CA LEU A 205 -1.48 -39.49 11.52
C LEU A 205 -2.55 -38.76 12.37
N THR A 206 -3.66 -39.44 12.62
CA THR A 206 -4.73 -38.96 13.51
C THR A 206 -4.80 -39.82 14.78
N LYS A 207 -5.16 -39.20 15.92
CA LYS A 207 -5.28 -39.87 17.21
C LYS A 207 -6.75 -40.19 17.53
N GLY A 208 -7.02 -41.47 17.80
CA GLY A 208 -8.36 -41.96 18.17
C GLY A 208 -9.39 -41.80 17.05
N GLU A 209 -10.67 -41.82 17.41
CA GLU A 209 -11.82 -41.81 16.48
C GLU A 209 -12.32 -40.39 16.12
N SER A 210 -11.60 -39.33 16.53
CA SER A 210 -12.06 -37.93 16.38
C SER A 210 -12.03 -37.46 14.92
N THR A 211 -13.21 -37.23 14.34
CA THR A 211 -13.38 -36.75 12.96
C THR A 211 -13.25 -35.24 12.79
N THR A 212 -13.38 -34.45 13.87
CA THR A 212 -13.21 -32.98 13.83
C THR A 212 -11.79 -32.56 13.45
N THR A 213 -10.83 -33.38 13.85
CA THR A 213 -9.43 -33.23 13.47
C THR A 213 -9.22 -33.37 11.96
N ILE A 214 -9.98 -34.25 11.31
CA ILE A 214 -9.87 -34.51 9.87
C ILE A 214 -10.31 -33.28 9.07
N SER A 215 -11.44 -32.67 9.42
CA SER A 215 -11.92 -31.45 8.75
C SER A 215 -10.96 -30.27 8.82
N GLU A 216 -10.10 -30.23 9.85
CA GLU A 216 -9.11 -29.16 10.05
C GLU A 216 -7.79 -29.43 9.33
N ILE A 217 -7.33 -30.69 9.27
CA ILE A 217 -6.09 -31.06 8.59
C ILE A 217 -6.28 -31.13 7.06
N LEU A 218 -7.48 -31.48 6.59
CA LEU A 218 -7.74 -31.70 5.17
C LEU A 218 -7.46 -30.50 4.24
N PRO A 219 -7.80 -29.24 4.60
CA PRO A 219 -7.42 -28.08 3.79
C PRO A 219 -5.91 -27.93 3.58
N ILE A 220 -5.10 -28.25 4.59
CA ILE A 220 -3.63 -28.21 4.55
C ILE A 220 -3.10 -29.32 3.62
N VAL A 221 -3.65 -30.52 3.76
CA VAL A 221 -3.32 -31.66 2.88
C VAL A 221 -3.65 -31.32 1.43
N LEU A 222 -4.81 -30.70 1.19
CA LEU A 222 -5.29 -30.33 -0.14
C LEU A 222 -4.55 -29.15 -0.78
N SER A 223 -4.07 -28.17 -0.01
CA SER A 223 -3.21 -27.11 -0.57
C SER A 223 -1.91 -27.71 -1.12
N VAL A 224 -1.35 -28.69 -0.42
CA VAL A 224 -0.16 -29.40 -0.91
C VAL A 224 -0.41 -30.23 -2.16
N PHE A 225 -1.61 -30.78 -2.34
CA PHE A 225 -1.95 -31.42 -3.61
C PHE A 225 -1.86 -30.43 -4.78
N LEU A 226 -2.27 -29.17 -4.58
CA LEU A 226 -2.16 -28.15 -5.63
C LEU A 226 -0.71 -27.80 -5.92
N ASP A 227 0.11 -27.64 -4.88
CA ASP A 227 1.52 -27.29 -5.03
C ASP A 227 2.33 -28.46 -5.61
N SER A 228 1.99 -29.70 -5.25
CA SER A 228 2.58 -30.91 -5.83
C SER A 228 2.16 -31.15 -7.27
N GLU A 229 0.95 -30.77 -7.70
CA GLU A 229 0.52 -30.80 -9.11
C GLU A 229 1.28 -29.74 -9.92
N LEU A 230 1.46 -28.53 -9.38
CA LEU A 230 2.29 -27.50 -10.00
C LEU A 230 3.74 -27.97 -10.14
N ALA A 231 4.29 -28.57 -9.09
CA ALA A 231 5.65 -29.08 -9.10
C ALA A 231 5.81 -30.31 -10.01
N GLU A 232 4.80 -31.17 -10.14
CA GLU A 232 4.74 -32.27 -11.13
C GLU A 232 4.76 -31.74 -12.57
N ASN A 233 3.99 -30.69 -12.88
CA ASN A 233 3.99 -30.06 -14.21
C ASN A 233 5.33 -29.41 -14.57
N ILE A 234 6.06 -28.89 -13.57
CA ILE A 234 7.35 -28.22 -13.77
C ILE A 234 8.51 -29.23 -13.83
N SER A 235 8.49 -30.26 -12.99
CA SER A 235 9.58 -31.24 -12.84
C SER A 235 9.41 -32.50 -13.69
N GLY A 236 8.21 -32.77 -14.21
CA GLY A 236 7.88 -33.99 -14.96
C GLY A 236 7.83 -35.26 -14.11
N GLN A 237 7.63 -35.15 -12.79
CA GLN A 237 7.66 -36.26 -11.82
C GLN A 237 6.34 -36.36 -11.04
N LEU A 238 5.95 -37.58 -10.65
CA LEU A 238 4.67 -37.87 -9.98
C LEU A 238 4.54 -37.17 -8.61
N ALA A 239 3.35 -36.63 -8.32
CA ALA A 239 3.00 -36.05 -7.02
C ALA A 239 3.10 -37.03 -5.84
N SER A 240 3.30 -36.49 -4.62
CA SER A 240 3.39 -37.28 -3.38
C SER A 240 2.11 -38.08 -3.11
N LYS A 241 2.25 -39.34 -2.67
CA LYS A 241 1.11 -40.19 -2.29
C LYS A 241 0.79 -40.05 -0.82
N PHE A 242 -0.49 -39.89 -0.49
CA PHE A 242 -0.94 -39.71 0.88
C PHE A 242 -1.58 -40.96 1.46
N TYR A 243 -1.25 -41.25 2.71
CA TYR A 243 -1.77 -42.38 3.46
C TYR A 243 -2.33 -41.89 4.78
N PHE A 244 -3.55 -42.28 5.13
CA PHE A 244 -4.20 -41.89 6.38
C PHE A 244 -4.06 -42.98 7.41
N VAL A 245 -3.48 -42.65 8.56
CA VAL A 245 -3.27 -43.58 9.65
C VAL A 245 -4.02 -43.11 10.88
N PHE A 246 -4.89 -43.97 11.40
CA PHE A 246 -5.61 -43.74 12.64
C PHE A 246 -5.00 -44.58 13.75
N ASN A 247 -4.40 -43.90 14.72
CA ASN A 247 -3.66 -44.53 15.81
C ASN A 247 -4.50 -44.57 17.09
N GLN A 248 -4.25 -45.56 17.95
CA GLN A 248 -4.95 -45.76 19.23
C GLN A 248 -6.46 -46.02 19.05
N ILE A 249 -6.82 -46.78 18.01
CA ILE A 249 -8.20 -47.22 17.76
C ILE A 249 -8.39 -48.66 18.23
N ASP A 250 -9.57 -48.96 18.77
CA ASP A 250 -9.98 -50.34 19.04
C ASP A 250 -10.32 -51.05 17.72
N VAL A 251 -9.32 -51.74 17.16
CA VAL A 251 -9.44 -52.46 15.88
C VAL A 251 -10.43 -53.63 15.91
N SER A 252 -10.99 -53.98 17.08
CA SER A 252 -12.06 -54.98 17.18
C SER A 252 -13.43 -54.44 16.74
N GLN A 253 -13.60 -53.11 16.67
CA GLN A 253 -14.89 -52.46 16.36
C GLN A 253 -14.97 -52.02 14.90
N SER A 254 -15.30 -52.95 14.00
CA SER A 254 -15.36 -52.71 12.56
C SER A 254 -16.34 -51.61 12.12
N ALA A 255 -17.46 -51.44 12.83
CA ALA A 255 -18.46 -50.40 12.54
C ALA A 255 -17.91 -48.98 12.73
N ASN A 256 -17.06 -48.74 13.74
CA ASN A 256 -16.47 -47.43 13.98
C ASN A 256 -15.44 -47.08 12.91
N MET A 257 -14.65 -48.07 12.46
CA MET A 257 -13.70 -47.89 11.37
C MET A 257 -14.42 -47.48 10.07
N GLU A 258 -15.57 -48.11 9.77
CA GLU A 258 -16.40 -47.75 8.61
C GLU A 258 -16.93 -46.30 8.70
N ILE A 259 -17.37 -45.85 9.88
CA ILE A 259 -17.83 -44.46 10.09
C ILE A 259 -16.69 -43.45 9.85
N ILE A 260 -15.49 -43.75 10.35
CA ILE A 260 -14.31 -42.89 10.19
C ILE A 260 -13.93 -42.76 8.71
N VAL A 261 -13.89 -43.89 7.99
CA VAL A 261 -13.60 -43.92 6.55
C VAL A 261 -14.63 -43.10 5.77
N ASN A 262 -15.92 -43.32 6.02
CA ASN A 262 -16.99 -42.59 5.33
C ASN A 262 -16.91 -41.07 5.59
N THR A 263 -16.59 -40.67 6.81
CA THR A 263 -16.43 -39.26 7.18
C THR A 263 -15.20 -38.63 6.52
N LEU A 264 -14.09 -39.36 6.44
CA LEU A 264 -12.89 -38.91 5.73
C LEU A 264 -13.19 -38.67 4.23
N MET A 265 -13.86 -39.63 3.60
CA MET A 265 -14.19 -39.55 2.17
C MET A 265 -15.12 -38.38 1.84
N GLU A 266 -16.14 -38.12 2.67
CA GLU A 266 -17.03 -36.99 2.42
C GLU A 266 -16.32 -35.64 2.60
N ASN A 267 -15.47 -35.50 3.62
CA ASN A 267 -14.71 -34.26 3.80
C ASN A 267 -13.68 -34.02 2.68
N LEU A 268 -13.06 -35.08 2.16
CA LEU A 268 -12.18 -35.00 0.99
C LEU A 268 -12.94 -34.49 -0.23
N ARG A 269 -14.12 -35.05 -0.48
CA ARG A 269 -15.01 -34.66 -1.59
C ARG A 269 -15.41 -33.18 -1.50
N ILE A 270 -15.91 -32.75 -0.35
CA ILE A 270 -16.37 -31.36 -0.12
C ILE A 270 -15.23 -30.34 -0.33
N ASN A 271 -14.04 -30.61 0.21
CA ASN A 271 -12.94 -29.65 0.13
C ASN A 271 -12.29 -29.62 -1.26
N ALA A 272 -12.28 -30.73 -2.00
CA ALA A 272 -11.89 -30.74 -3.41
C ALA A 272 -12.82 -29.87 -4.28
N GLU A 273 -14.15 -29.91 -4.04
CA GLU A 273 -15.11 -29.05 -4.74
C GLU A 273 -14.88 -27.56 -4.47
N LYS A 274 -14.55 -27.18 -3.23
CA LYS A 274 -14.24 -25.79 -2.87
C LYS A 274 -13.00 -25.25 -3.59
N ILE A 275 -11.99 -26.08 -3.76
CA ILE A 275 -10.75 -25.70 -4.44
C ILE A 275 -10.98 -25.45 -5.94
N GLU A 276 -11.83 -26.26 -6.57
CA GLU A 276 -12.20 -26.06 -7.97
C GLU A 276 -12.89 -24.71 -8.19
N ALA A 277 -13.80 -24.33 -7.27
CA ALA A 277 -14.46 -23.02 -7.31
C ALA A 277 -13.46 -21.84 -7.16
N ILE A 278 -12.34 -22.05 -6.46
CA ILE A 278 -11.27 -21.04 -6.31
C ILE A 278 -10.44 -20.92 -7.60
N ARG A 279 -10.14 -22.03 -8.29
CA ARG A 279 -9.40 -22.01 -9.57
C ARG A 279 -10.17 -21.28 -10.67
N VAL A 280 -11.48 -21.51 -10.77
CA VAL A 280 -12.34 -20.86 -11.77
C VAL A 280 -12.43 -19.34 -11.55
N ASN A 281 -12.41 -18.87 -10.30
CA ASN A 281 -12.55 -17.44 -9.97
C ASN A 281 -11.24 -16.64 -10.00
N LYS A 282 -10.07 -17.28 -10.04
CA LYS A 282 -8.75 -16.62 -10.16
C LYS A 282 -8.28 -16.42 -11.61
N MET A 283 -9.04 -16.89 -12.62
CA MET A 283 -8.69 -16.74 -14.03
C MET A 283 -9.72 -15.90 -14.81
N PRO A 284 -9.61 -14.57 -14.80
CA PRO A 284 -10.07 -13.75 -15.90
C PRO A 284 -8.86 -13.14 -16.62
N THR A 285 -8.43 -13.75 -17.74
CA THR A 285 -8.38 -13.12 -19.08
C THR A 285 -7.41 -13.82 -20.05
N THR A 286 -7.96 -14.15 -21.22
CA THR A 286 -7.34 -14.09 -22.57
C THR A 286 -5.94 -14.66 -22.78
N PHE A 287 -5.91 -15.91 -23.24
CA PHE A 287 -5.23 -16.26 -24.48
C PHE A 287 -6.19 -17.10 -25.32
N GLU A 288 -6.86 -16.49 -26.30
CA GLU A 288 -7.32 -17.21 -27.48
C GLU A 288 -6.31 -17.00 -28.59
N SER A 289 -5.48 -18.01 -28.84
CA SER A 289 -5.35 -18.66 -30.15
C SER A 289 -4.20 -19.66 -30.11
N GLU A 290 -4.52 -20.92 -29.82
CA GLU A 290 -4.24 -22.05 -30.72
C GLU A 290 -4.94 -23.30 -30.15
N GLN A 291 -5.46 -24.12 -31.06
CA GLN A 291 -6.41 -25.20 -30.82
C GLN A 291 -5.94 -26.22 -29.77
N CYS A 292 -6.52 -26.17 -28.57
CA CYS A 292 -6.62 -27.32 -27.68
C CYS A 292 -8.08 -27.52 -27.30
N ASN A 293 -8.63 -28.66 -27.72
CA ASN A 293 -10.03 -29.04 -27.60
C ASN A 293 -10.61 -28.81 -26.20
N ALA A 294 -11.86 -28.34 -26.18
CA ALA A 294 -12.74 -28.14 -25.02
C ALA A 294 -13.18 -29.47 -24.35
N ALA A 295 -12.23 -30.34 -24.03
CA ALA A 295 -12.44 -31.51 -23.20
C ALA A 295 -11.29 -31.63 -22.19
N THR A 296 -11.65 -31.71 -20.91
CA THR A 296 -10.80 -31.98 -19.72
C THR A 296 -10.33 -30.80 -18.85
N ASN A 297 -11.19 -29.80 -18.61
CA ASN A 297 -11.20 -29.09 -17.31
C ASN A 297 -11.76 -30.02 -16.20
N LYS A 298 -11.03 -31.10 -15.92
CA LYS A 298 -11.24 -32.07 -14.82
C LYS A 298 -9.86 -32.50 -14.31
N SER A 299 -8.95 -31.58 -13.97
CA SER A 299 -7.59 -31.95 -13.53
C SER A 299 -7.47 -32.11 -12.01
N SER A 300 -8.13 -31.29 -11.21
CA SER A 300 -7.99 -31.27 -9.74
C SER A 300 -8.56 -32.53 -9.03
N ILE A 301 -9.39 -33.33 -9.72
CA ILE A 301 -10.00 -34.58 -9.20
C ILE A 301 -9.14 -35.82 -9.56
N ARG A 302 -8.08 -35.68 -10.36
CA ARG A 302 -7.35 -36.83 -10.93
C ARG A 302 -6.62 -37.67 -9.87
N HIS A 303 -5.96 -37.06 -8.89
CA HIS A 303 -5.24 -37.80 -7.85
C HIS A 303 -6.21 -38.48 -6.85
N TRP A 304 -7.33 -37.85 -6.52
CA TRP A 304 -8.35 -38.42 -5.63
C TRP A 304 -9.06 -39.65 -6.21
N ASN A 305 -9.18 -39.72 -7.54
CA ASN A 305 -9.71 -40.91 -8.21
C ASN A 305 -8.81 -42.15 -8.06
N THR A 306 -7.54 -41.96 -7.65
CA THR A 306 -6.57 -43.05 -7.43
C THR A 306 -6.39 -43.43 -5.96
N PHE A 307 -7.05 -42.69 -5.04
CA PHE A 307 -7.03 -42.98 -3.61
C PHE A 307 -7.81 -44.27 -3.33
N GLN A 308 -7.13 -45.27 -2.80
CA GLN A 308 -7.67 -46.63 -2.63
C GLN A 308 -8.19 -46.79 -1.22
N VAL A 309 -9.50 -47.01 -1.08
CA VAL A 309 -10.13 -47.31 0.20
C VAL A 309 -10.87 -48.62 0.09
N ASN A 310 -10.43 -49.61 0.86
CA ASN A 310 -11.13 -50.87 0.99
C ASN A 310 -11.32 -51.21 2.48
N ILE A 311 -12.57 -51.09 2.94
CA ILE A 311 -12.95 -51.34 4.33
C ILE A 311 -12.83 -52.83 4.68
N GLY A 312 -12.97 -53.72 3.68
CA GLY A 312 -12.90 -55.18 3.86
C GLY A 312 -11.49 -55.78 3.80
N ASP A 313 -10.51 -55.04 3.29
CA ASP A 313 -9.11 -55.48 3.22
C ASP A 313 -8.14 -54.30 3.40
N GLU A 314 -7.71 -54.09 4.64
CA GLU A 314 -6.76 -53.03 5.01
C GLU A 314 -5.39 -53.17 4.32
N LYS A 315 -5.05 -54.33 3.75
CA LYS A 315 -3.75 -54.55 3.08
C LYS A 315 -3.64 -53.90 1.72
N VAL A 316 -4.77 -53.51 1.13
CA VAL A 316 -4.88 -52.84 -0.17
C VAL A 316 -5.54 -51.46 -0.05
N SER A 317 -5.48 -50.87 1.14
CA SER A 317 -6.09 -49.58 1.46
C SER A 317 -5.02 -48.55 1.82
N ASP A 318 -5.19 -47.33 1.31
CA ASP A 318 -4.41 -46.14 1.66
C ASP A 318 -4.78 -45.61 3.06
N VAL A 319 -5.82 -46.18 3.68
CA VAL A 319 -6.21 -45.96 5.08
C VAL A 319 -5.78 -47.13 5.95
N ARG A 320 -5.09 -46.85 7.07
CA ARG A 320 -4.60 -47.85 8.03
C ARG A 320 -5.09 -47.58 9.44
N PHE A 321 -5.56 -48.63 10.12
CA PHE A 321 -5.96 -48.59 11.53
C PHE A 321 -4.92 -49.28 12.40
N LEU A 322 -4.39 -48.55 13.39
CA LEU A 322 -3.40 -49.04 14.34
C LEU A 322 -3.98 -49.09 15.75
N GLY A 323 -3.79 -50.24 16.39
CA GLY A 323 -4.24 -50.51 17.77
C GLY A 323 -3.50 -49.70 18.83
N THR A 324 -3.92 -49.83 20.08
CA THR A 324 -3.24 -49.20 21.22
C THR A 324 -1.87 -49.83 21.51
N ILE A 325 -0.87 -48.97 21.74
CA ILE A 325 0.52 -49.38 22.06
C ILE A 325 0.64 -49.92 23.50
N LYS A 326 -0.31 -49.58 24.40
CA LYS A 326 -0.28 -50.00 25.81
C LYS A 326 -0.80 -51.42 25.98
N GLY A 327 0.08 -52.31 26.45
CA GLY A 327 -0.28 -53.54 27.12
C GLY A 327 -0.64 -53.30 28.59
N SER A 328 -0.91 -54.37 29.32
CA SER A 328 -1.35 -54.36 30.73
C SER A 328 -0.23 -54.08 31.75
N VAL A 329 0.93 -53.54 31.34
CA VAL A 329 2.11 -53.34 32.20
C VAL A 329 2.64 -51.91 32.11
N GLU A 330 3.00 -51.30 33.25
CA GLU A 330 3.50 -49.93 33.30
C GLU A 330 4.92 -49.76 32.68
N PRO A 331 5.25 -48.57 32.12
CA PRO A 331 6.56 -48.28 31.55
C PRO A 331 7.71 -48.53 32.56
N PRO A 332 8.86 -49.06 32.12
CA PRO A 332 9.34 -49.15 30.73
C PRO A 332 9.05 -50.49 30.02
N PHE A 333 8.27 -51.40 30.62
CA PHE A 333 8.07 -52.77 30.12
C PHE A 333 6.79 -52.97 29.29
N ASP A 334 6.19 -51.87 28.85
CA ASP A 334 4.96 -51.88 28.07
C ASP A 334 5.28 -52.40 26.65
N THR A 335 4.73 -53.58 26.30
CA THR A 335 4.94 -54.19 24.97
C THR A 335 3.71 -53.96 24.09
N PRO A 336 3.86 -53.46 22.85
CA PRO A 336 2.76 -53.33 21.91
C PRO A 336 2.04 -54.68 21.71
N HIS A 337 0.74 -54.66 21.42
CA HIS A 337 0.01 -55.85 20.99
C HIS A 337 0.71 -56.52 19.78
N GLU A 338 0.76 -57.87 19.74
CA GLU A 338 1.45 -58.62 18.66
C GLU A 338 1.03 -58.19 17.25
N ASP A 339 -0.26 -57.85 17.08
CA ASP A 339 -0.81 -57.42 15.80
C ASP A 339 -0.33 -56.02 15.35
N PHE A 340 0.08 -55.16 16.29
CA PHE A 340 0.53 -53.80 15.99
C PHE A 340 1.79 -53.81 15.12
N GLY A 341 2.80 -54.60 15.51
CA GLY A 341 4.06 -54.69 14.77
C GLY A 341 3.87 -55.26 13.36
N LYS A 342 3.04 -56.30 13.22
CA LYS A 342 2.71 -56.90 11.92
C LYS A 342 1.98 -55.92 10.99
N ARG A 343 0.96 -55.23 11.49
CA ARG A 343 0.21 -54.21 10.73
C ARG A 343 1.11 -53.08 10.24
N LEU A 344 2.08 -52.68 11.07
CA LEU A 344 3.03 -51.61 10.76
C LEU A 344 4.02 -52.01 9.66
N ILE A 345 4.57 -53.22 9.71
CA ILE A 345 5.46 -53.76 8.67
C ILE A 345 4.69 -53.93 7.35
N ASP A 346 3.50 -54.53 7.40
CA ASP A 346 2.63 -54.69 6.23
C ASP A 346 2.28 -53.32 5.59
N PHE A 347 2.16 -52.27 6.40
CA PHE A 347 1.87 -50.91 5.93
C PHE A 347 3.09 -50.25 5.28
N ARG A 348 4.27 -50.38 5.89
CA ARG A 348 5.55 -49.93 5.32
C ARG A 348 5.79 -50.55 3.94
N ASP A 349 5.59 -51.86 3.82
CA ASP A 349 5.79 -52.58 2.57
C ASP A 349 4.72 -52.21 1.52
N TYR A 350 3.49 -51.91 1.97
CA TYR A 350 2.43 -51.36 1.10
C TYR A 350 2.76 -49.97 0.57
N ILE A 351 3.23 -49.04 1.41
CA ILE A 351 3.66 -47.69 0.98
C ILE A 351 4.70 -47.80 -0.13
N HIS A 352 5.75 -48.59 0.10
CA HIS A 352 6.79 -48.84 -0.89
C HIS A 352 6.19 -49.35 -2.21
N LYS A 353 5.40 -50.43 -2.15
CA LYS A 353 4.77 -51.03 -3.33
C LYS A 353 3.89 -50.04 -4.10
N ARG A 354 3.04 -49.29 -3.39
CA ARG A 354 2.06 -48.35 -3.96
C ARG A 354 2.73 -47.11 -4.58
N ALA A 355 3.84 -46.67 -3.99
CA ALA A 355 4.62 -45.54 -4.48
C ALA A 355 5.46 -45.92 -5.71
N THR A 356 6.14 -47.07 -5.70
CA THR A 356 7.14 -47.42 -6.75
C THR A 356 6.60 -48.19 -7.95
N GLN A 357 5.49 -48.93 -7.84
CA GLN A 357 5.06 -49.90 -8.88
C GLN A 357 4.01 -49.40 -9.88
N GLN A 358 3.45 -48.19 -9.76
CA GLN A 358 2.37 -47.75 -10.65
C GLN A 358 2.84 -46.89 -11.82
N TYR A 359 2.34 -47.27 -13.01
CA TYR A 359 2.30 -46.44 -14.21
C TYR A 359 1.02 -45.59 -14.15
N GLU A 360 1.17 -44.29 -13.94
CA GLU A 360 0.06 -43.34 -13.98
C GLU A 360 0.31 -42.35 -15.13
N ASN A 361 -0.64 -42.23 -16.07
CA ASN A 361 -0.59 -41.30 -17.21
C ASN A 361 0.65 -41.38 -18.13
N GLY A 362 1.32 -42.54 -18.21
CA GLY A 362 2.52 -42.72 -19.04
C GLY A 362 3.83 -42.32 -18.37
N LEU A 363 3.78 -41.85 -17.12
CA LEU A 363 4.93 -41.58 -16.26
C LEU A 363 5.11 -42.72 -15.26
N GLN A 364 6.35 -43.18 -15.11
CA GLN A 364 6.74 -44.19 -14.12
C GLN A 364 7.44 -43.48 -12.96
N TRP A 365 7.17 -43.91 -11.72
CA TRP A 365 7.92 -43.40 -10.57
C TRP A 365 9.42 -43.66 -10.76
N LYS A 366 10.23 -42.64 -10.51
CA LYS A 366 11.69 -42.67 -10.63
C LYS A 366 12.28 -42.14 -9.33
N ALA A 367 13.25 -42.87 -8.78
CA ALA A 367 13.99 -42.39 -7.62
C ALA A 367 14.73 -41.09 -7.94
N ARG A 368 14.74 -40.17 -6.97
CA ARG A 368 15.43 -38.88 -7.07
C ARG A 368 16.87 -39.03 -6.60
N SER A 369 17.79 -38.31 -7.23
CA SER A 369 19.08 -38.00 -6.65
C SER A 369 18.96 -36.93 -5.56
N ILE A 370 19.98 -36.79 -4.71
CA ILE A 370 20.02 -35.71 -3.72
C ILE A 370 20.03 -34.34 -4.42
N THR A 371 20.71 -34.22 -5.57
CA THR A 371 20.69 -33.01 -6.39
C THR A 371 19.28 -32.67 -6.90
N GLU A 372 18.57 -33.65 -7.49
CA GLU A 372 17.20 -33.46 -7.98
C GLU A 372 16.23 -33.12 -6.84
N PHE A 373 16.42 -33.73 -5.65
CA PHE A 373 15.65 -33.39 -4.46
C PHE A 373 15.91 -31.95 -3.99
N ASN A 374 17.15 -31.48 -4.06
CA ASN A 374 17.50 -30.11 -3.72
C ASN A 374 16.86 -29.08 -4.67
N ILE A 375 16.85 -29.37 -5.98
CA ILE A 375 16.15 -28.54 -6.98
C ILE A 375 14.63 -28.55 -6.74
N TYR A 376 14.07 -29.72 -6.44
CA TYR A 376 12.64 -29.84 -6.17
C TYR A 376 12.22 -29.12 -4.88
N LEU A 377 13.05 -29.19 -3.83
CA LEU A 377 12.92 -28.36 -2.63
C LEU A 377 12.91 -26.88 -2.96
N ASP A 378 13.77 -26.42 -3.87
CA ASP A 378 13.80 -25.03 -4.33
C ASP A 378 12.56 -24.63 -5.10
N VAL A 379 12.06 -25.49 -5.99
CA VAL A 379 10.82 -25.23 -6.73
C VAL A 379 9.65 -25.13 -5.76
N VAL A 380 9.53 -26.08 -4.81
CA VAL A 380 8.46 -26.06 -3.81
C VAL A 380 8.60 -24.86 -2.88
N TRP A 381 9.79 -24.53 -2.40
CA TRP A 381 10.02 -23.36 -1.55
C TRP A 381 9.79 -22.04 -2.29
N ASN A 382 10.16 -21.96 -3.57
CA ASN A 382 9.81 -20.82 -4.42
C ASN A 382 8.31 -20.76 -4.70
N CYS A 383 7.65 -21.90 -4.90
CA CYS A 383 6.20 -21.94 -5.00
C CYS A 383 5.60 -21.42 -3.70
N ILE A 384 6.01 -21.90 -2.53
CA ILE A 384 5.56 -21.44 -1.21
C ILE A 384 5.81 -19.92 -1.03
N ASN A 385 7.03 -19.44 -1.30
CA ASN A 385 7.38 -18.02 -1.17
C ASN A 385 6.66 -17.09 -2.18
N ASN A 386 6.37 -17.57 -3.40
CA ASN A 386 5.76 -16.77 -4.47
C ASN A 386 4.24 -16.92 -4.56
N SER A 387 3.70 -18.01 -4.02
CA SER A 387 2.28 -18.11 -3.76
C SER A 387 1.99 -17.26 -2.52
N ASN A 388 0.87 -16.54 -2.51
CA ASN A 388 0.49 -15.72 -1.35
C ASN A 388 0.09 -16.62 -0.17
N PHE A 389 1.01 -17.39 0.41
CA PHE A 389 0.81 -18.20 1.61
C PHE A 389 1.09 -17.39 2.88
N GLN A 390 0.38 -16.27 3.03
CA GLN A 390 0.09 -15.77 4.38
C GLN A 390 -1.03 -16.58 5.05
N LEU A 391 -0.90 -17.91 5.03
CA LEU A 391 -1.88 -18.89 5.53
C LEU A 391 -1.48 -19.38 6.92
N ASN A 392 -1.55 -18.50 7.93
CA ASN A 392 -1.94 -18.98 9.26
C ASN A 392 -3.41 -19.41 9.14
N PHE A 393 -3.71 -20.68 9.42
CA PHE A 393 -4.99 -21.35 9.09
C PHE A 393 -6.24 -20.90 9.88
N LEU A 394 -6.22 -19.70 10.46
CA LEU A 394 -7.43 -18.94 10.84
C LEU A 394 -7.49 -17.55 10.16
N ALA A 395 -6.38 -17.07 9.60
CA ALA A 395 -6.20 -15.70 9.10
C ALA A 395 -6.22 -15.58 7.57
N ALA A 396 -6.05 -16.62 6.77
CA ALA A 396 -6.01 -16.45 5.31
C ALA A 396 -7.35 -16.55 4.60
N HIS A 397 -8.28 -17.37 5.11
CA HIS A 397 -9.67 -17.22 4.71
C HIS A 397 -10.15 -15.81 5.09
N GLU A 398 -9.81 -15.38 6.30
CA GLU A 398 -10.09 -14.03 6.78
C GLU A 398 -9.39 -12.95 5.92
N ARG A 399 -8.12 -13.10 5.57
CA ARG A 399 -7.37 -12.15 4.75
C ARG A 399 -7.87 -12.11 3.32
N MET A 400 -8.24 -13.25 2.74
CA MET A 400 -8.87 -13.29 1.42
C MET A 400 -10.25 -12.60 1.46
N LEU A 401 -11.05 -12.86 2.50
CA LEU A 401 -12.34 -12.19 2.69
C LEU A 401 -12.15 -10.69 2.94
N TYR A 402 -11.12 -10.30 3.68
CA TYR A 402 -10.74 -8.91 3.93
C TYR A 402 -10.24 -8.24 2.65
N GLU A 403 -9.37 -8.87 1.86
CA GLU A 403 -8.89 -8.33 0.58
C GLU A 403 -10.02 -8.21 -0.44
N VAL A 404 -10.93 -9.19 -0.50
CA VAL A 404 -12.15 -9.13 -1.33
C VAL A 404 -13.07 -8.01 -0.84
N LEU A 405 -13.26 -7.88 0.47
CA LEU A 405 -14.06 -6.80 1.08
C LEU A 405 -13.45 -5.43 0.78
N ILE A 406 -12.15 -5.25 1.00
CA ILE A 406 -11.44 -4.00 0.75
C ILE A 406 -11.45 -3.65 -0.72
N LYS A 407 -11.24 -4.62 -1.63
CA LYS A 407 -11.35 -4.40 -3.08
C LYS A 407 -12.77 -4.00 -3.48
N SER A 408 -13.78 -4.66 -2.90
CA SER A 408 -15.19 -4.36 -3.15
C SER A 408 -15.58 -2.96 -2.64
N ILE A 409 -15.21 -2.62 -1.40
CA ILE A 409 -15.43 -1.29 -0.82
C ILE A 409 -14.66 -0.23 -1.64
N ALA A 410 -13.43 -0.49 -2.06
CA ALA A 410 -12.66 0.43 -2.90
C ALA A 410 -13.37 0.71 -4.22
N ASN A 411 -13.91 -0.30 -4.90
CA ASN A 411 -14.70 -0.10 -6.12
C ASN A 411 -15.95 0.76 -5.86
N LEU A 412 -16.64 0.56 -4.73
CA LEU A 412 -17.81 1.37 -4.38
C LEU A 412 -17.44 2.83 -4.07
N LYS A 413 -16.29 3.07 -3.42
CA LYS A 413 -15.74 4.43 -3.22
C LYS A 413 -15.45 5.12 -4.57
N GLN A 414 -14.94 4.37 -5.56
CA GLN A 414 -14.69 4.90 -6.91
C GLN A 414 -15.96 5.30 -7.64
N GLU A 415 -16.97 4.42 -7.64
CA GLU A 415 -18.25 4.72 -8.25
C GLU A 415 -18.92 5.93 -7.56
N MET A 416 -18.80 6.03 -6.23
CA MET A 416 -19.30 7.19 -5.48
C MET A 416 -18.65 8.50 -5.95
N ALA A 417 -17.33 8.55 -6.07
CA ALA A 417 -16.64 9.74 -6.56
C ALA A 417 -16.99 10.10 -8.00
N LYS A 418 -17.17 9.10 -8.85
CA LYS A 418 -17.62 9.30 -10.23
C LYS A 418 -19.01 9.95 -10.27
N VAL A 419 -19.94 9.45 -9.46
CA VAL A 419 -21.30 10.04 -9.31
C VAL A 419 -21.20 11.50 -8.88
N TYR A 420 -20.39 11.83 -7.88
CA TYR A 420 -20.21 13.22 -7.45
C TYR A 420 -19.55 14.11 -8.51
N THR A 421 -18.61 13.58 -9.30
CA THR A 421 -17.96 14.32 -10.39
C THR A 421 -18.95 14.64 -11.51
N GLU A 422 -19.72 13.64 -11.94
CA GLU A 422 -20.75 13.82 -12.97
C GLU A 422 -21.88 14.75 -12.50
N ALA A 423 -22.22 14.71 -11.21
CA ALA A 423 -23.18 15.64 -10.61
C ALA A 423 -22.62 17.06 -10.52
N LEU A 424 -21.33 17.23 -10.20
CA LEU A 424 -20.66 18.53 -10.19
C LEU A 424 -20.73 19.17 -11.58
N ASP A 425 -20.41 18.43 -12.64
CA ASP A 425 -20.48 18.94 -14.02
C ASP A 425 -21.90 19.41 -14.39
N GLN A 426 -22.93 18.66 -13.95
CA GLN A 426 -24.33 19.05 -14.15
C GLN A 426 -24.70 20.31 -13.35
N VAL A 427 -24.29 20.40 -12.08
CA VAL A 427 -24.56 21.58 -11.25
C VAL A 427 -23.83 22.81 -11.81
N LEU A 428 -22.61 22.66 -12.30
CA LEU A 428 -21.85 23.73 -12.96
C LEU A 428 -22.56 24.23 -14.23
N HIS A 429 -23.16 23.34 -15.02
CA HIS A 429 -24.01 23.76 -16.14
C HIS A 429 -25.22 24.58 -15.68
N ILE A 430 -25.90 24.19 -14.61
CA ILE A 430 -27.04 24.94 -14.05
C ILE A 430 -26.59 26.32 -13.57
N ILE A 431 -25.47 26.40 -12.85
CA ILE A 431 -24.86 27.66 -12.39
C ILE A 431 -24.64 28.62 -13.57
N CYS A 432 -24.05 28.12 -14.66
CA CYS A 432 -23.76 28.95 -15.84
C CYS A 432 -25.02 29.34 -16.62
N GLU A 433 -26.03 28.47 -16.70
CA GLU A 433 -27.33 28.82 -17.29
C GLU A 433 -28.06 29.88 -16.46
N ASP A 434 -28.03 29.79 -15.13
CA ASP A 434 -28.61 30.79 -14.24
C ASP A 434 -27.89 32.14 -14.35
N GLU A 435 -26.55 32.14 -14.48
CA GLU A 435 -25.77 33.36 -14.72
C GLU A 435 -26.14 34.01 -16.06
N ALA A 436 -26.19 33.23 -17.15
CA ALA A 436 -26.58 33.72 -18.47
C ALA A 436 -28.00 34.31 -18.47
N ASN A 437 -28.89 33.75 -17.65
CA ASN A 437 -30.25 34.24 -17.43
C ASN A 437 -30.36 35.34 -16.35
N LYS A 438 -29.24 35.81 -15.78
CA LYS A 438 -29.15 36.87 -14.77
C LYS A 438 -30.01 36.61 -13.51
N VAL A 439 -30.03 35.36 -13.05
CA VAL A 439 -30.75 34.97 -11.83
C VAL A 439 -30.06 35.57 -10.59
N VAL A 440 -30.82 36.14 -9.66
CA VAL A 440 -30.33 36.72 -8.40
C VAL A 440 -30.26 35.64 -7.31
N LEU A 441 -29.11 35.50 -6.64
CA LEU A 441 -28.89 34.45 -5.64
C LEU A 441 -29.49 34.71 -4.26
N GLU A 442 -29.82 35.97 -3.94
CA GLU A 442 -30.29 36.39 -2.61
C GLU A 442 -31.56 35.64 -2.16
N ASP A 443 -32.37 35.14 -3.10
CA ASP A 443 -33.61 34.40 -2.82
C ASP A 443 -33.37 32.94 -2.37
N ASN A 444 -32.24 32.32 -2.72
CA ASN A 444 -31.91 30.94 -2.32
C ASN A 444 -30.39 30.66 -2.35
N PRO A 445 -29.65 31.05 -1.30
CA PRO A 445 -28.18 30.93 -1.27
C PRO A 445 -27.68 29.48 -1.30
N ARG A 446 -28.53 28.50 -1.01
CA ARG A 446 -28.20 27.06 -0.99
C ARG A 446 -28.84 26.29 -2.16
N LYS A 447 -29.33 26.99 -3.19
CA LYS A 447 -29.96 26.37 -4.39
C LYS A 447 -29.10 25.24 -4.95
N TYR A 448 -27.82 25.52 -5.19
CA TYR A 448 -26.91 24.58 -5.85
C TYR A 448 -26.42 23.46 -4.91
N GLU A 449 -26.34 23.71 -3.61
CA GLU A 449 -26.13 22.66 -2.59
C GLU A 449 -27.29 21.64 -2.64
N TYR A 450 -28.53 22.13 -2.71
CA TYR A 450 -29.71 21.28 -2.79
C TYR A 450 -29.79 20.55 -4.15
N CYS A 451 -29.44 21.21 -5.26
CA CYS A 451 -29.33 20.57 -6.56
C CYS A 451 -28.32 19.41 -6.55
N MET A 452 -27.12 19.63 -6.01
CA MET A 452 -26.10 18.61 -5.86
C MET A 452 -26.63 17.42 -5.05
N LYS A 453 -27.22 17.68 -3.87
CA LYS A 453 -27.79 16.64 -3.00
C LYS A 453 -28.87 15.83 -3.70
N ASN A 454 -29.76 16.46 -4.46
CA ASN A 454 -30.84 15.77 -5.17
C ASN A 454 -30.33 14.90 -6.32
N ILE A 455 -29.36 15.38 -7.10
CA ILE A 455 -28.82 14.64 -8.25
C ILE A 455 -28.16 13.33 -7.78
N VAL A 456 -27.39 13.40 -6.69
CA VAL A 456 -26.64 12.23 -6.19
C VAL A 456 -27.47 11.31 -5.30
N GLN A 457 -28.60 11.78 -4.75
CA GLN A 457 -29.36 11.10 -3.69
C GLN A 457 -29.65 9.63 -3.99
N GLU A 458 -30.19 9.32 -5.18
CA GLU A 458 -30.59 7.96 -5.53
C GLU A 458 -29.38 7.04 -5.71
N ALA A 459 -28.37 7.50 -6.45
CA ALA A 459 -27.16 6.72 -6.72
C ALA A 459 -26.36 6.45 -5.44
N ILE A 460 -26.22 7.44 -4.56
CA ILE A 460 -25.51 7.28 -3.28
C ILE A 460 -26.27 6.35 -2.34
N MET A 461 -27.60 6.42 -2.31
CA MET A 461 -28.41 5.49 -1.51
C MET A 461 -28.24 4.04 -1.98
N GLN A 462 -28.15 3.80 -3.29
CA GLN A 462 -27.89 2.47 -3.85
C GLN A 462 -26.48 1.97 -3.48
N LEU A 463 -25.45 2.82 -3.61
CA LEU A 463 -24.07 2.49 -3.26
C LEU A 463 -23.89 2.23 -1.76
N ASP A 464 -24.51 3.03 -0.89
CA ASP A 464 -24.50 2.83 0.57
C ASP A 464 -25.17 1.51 0.95
N THR A 465 -26.32 1.20 0.32
CA THR A 465 -27.01 -0.07 0.52
C THR A 465 -26.13 -1.26 0.11
N GLN A 466 -25.43 -1.15 -1.02
CA GLN A 466 -24.53 -2.19 -1.50
C GLN A 466 -23.30 -2.34 -0.58
N ALA A 467 -22.71 -1.24 -0.12
CA ALA A 467 -21.60 -1.26 0.82
C ALA A 467 -21.99 -1.91 2.15
N ARG A 468 -23.11 -1.49 2.74
CA ARG A 468 -23.64 -2.09 3.98
C ARG A 468 -23.92 -3.57 3.81
N LYS A 469 -24.54 -3.98 2.70
CA LYS A 469 -24.76 -5.40 2.39
C LYS A 469 -23.46 -6.21 2.36
N ASN A 470 -22.41 -5.68 1.72
CA ASN A 470 -21.10 -6.34 1.64
C ASN A 470 -20.41 -6.41 3.01
N ILE A 471 -20.56 -5.38 3.86
CA ILE A 471 -19.98 -5.31 5.21
C ILE A 471 -20.77 -6.14 6.24
N GLU A 472 -22.07 -6.32 6.03
CA GLU A 472 -22.95 -7.08 6.92
C GLU A 472 -22.87 -8.60 6.72
N GLU A 473 -22.23 -9.07 5.63
CA GLU A 473 -22.08 -10.50 5.36
C GLU A 473 -21.51 -11.26 6.58
N PRO A 474 -22.06 -12.45 6.93
CA PRO A 474 -21.63 -13.20 8.11
C PRO A 474 -20.13 -13.52 8.11
N LYS A 475 -19.55 -13.66 6.91
CA LYS A 475 -18.14 -14.02 6.69
C LYS A 475 -17.16 -12.92 7.09
N VAL A 476 -17.58 -11.64 7.10
CA VAL A 476 -16.73 -10.48 7.41
C VAL A 476 -17.09 -9.81 8.73
N ALA A 477 -17.88 -10.49 9.57
CA ALA A 477 -18.41 -9.99 10.84
C ALA A 477 -17.33 -9.39 11.76
N LYS A 478 -16.11 -9.92 11.70
CA LYS A 478 -14.93 -9.48 12.45
C LYS A 478 -14.54 -8.01 12.20
N TRP A 479 -14.61 -7.53 10.95
CA TRP A 479 -14.24 -6.15 10.60
C TRP A 479 -15.42 -5.21 10.44
N ARG A 480 -16.64 -5.72 10.64
CA ARG A 480 -17.89 -4.99 10.38
C ARG A 480 -17.90 -3.59 10.99
N GLN A 481 -17.59 -3.48 12.28
CA GLN A 481 -17.67 -2.21 13.00
C GLN A 481 -16.65 -1.19 12.50
N ASP A 482 -15.39 -1.61 12.31
CA ASP A 482 -14.32 -0.76 11.78
C ASP A 482 -14.62 -0.28 10.35
N GLN A 483 -15.09 -1.19 9.48
CA GLN A 483 -15.36 -0.88 8.08
C GLN A 483 -16.61 0.01 7.90
N LEU A 484 -17.64 -0.16 8.74
CA LEU A 484 -18.80 0.75 8.75
C LEU A 484 -18.38 2.17 9.15
N ILE A 485 -17.57 2.32 10.19
CA ILE A 485 -17.08 3.64 10.63
C ILE A 485 -16.27 4.30 9.52
N LYS A 486 -15.37 3.55 8.88
CA LYS A 486 -14.55 4.04 7.75
C LYS A 486 -15.41 4.45 6.56
N TRP A 487 -16.44 3.67 6.24
CA TRP A 487 -17.38 3.96 5.16
C TRP A 487 -18.22 5.22 5.44
N GLU A 488 -18.84 5.33 6.63
CA GLU A 488 -19.66 6.49 6.99
C GLU A 488 -18.85 7.79 7.03
N LYS A 489 -17.61 7.72 7.54
CA LYS A 489 -16.68 8.87 7.51
C LYS A 489 -16.36 9.28 6.08
N HIS A 490 -16.15 8.31 5.20
CA HIS A 490 -15.85 8.54 3.80
C HIS A 490 -17.02 9.22 3.06
N CYS A 491 -18.25 8.73 3.24
CA CYS A 491 -19.45 9.34 2.64
C CYS A 491 -19.60 10.81 3.05
N LYS A 492 -19.47 11.11 4.35
CA LYS A 492 -19.55 12.50 4.85
C LYS A 492 -18.44 13.39 4.30
N SER A 493 -17.23 12.84 4.23
CA SER A 493 -16.07 13.55 3.67
C SER A 493 -16.32 13.90 2.21
N GLN A 494 -16.85 12.96 1.43
CA GLN A 494 -17.14 13.19 0.02
C GLN A 494 -18.20 14.27 -0.20
N GLU A 495 -19.31 14.16 0.52
CA GLU A 495 -20.41 15.11 0.42
C GLU A 495 -19.94 16.54 0.77
N LYS A 496 -19.20 16.69 1.89
CA LYS A 496 -18.67 18.00 2.33
C LYS A 496 -17.79 18.63 1.25
N HIS A 497 -16.95 17.84 0.60
CA HIS A 497 -16.06 18.32 -0.44
C HIS A 497 -16.79 18.74 -1.71
N ALA A 498 -17.70 17.90 -2.20
CA ALA A 498 -18.50 18.24 -3.38
C ALA A 498 -19.31 19.53 -3.16
N ILE A 499 -19.87 19.72 -1.96
CA ILE A 499 -20.56 20.96 -1.58
C ILE A 499 -19.59 22.14 -1.56
N SER A 500 -18.42 22.01 -0.95
CA SER A 500 -17.41 23.07 -0.91
C SER A 500 -16.98 23.51 -2.32
N MET A 501 -16.83 22.58 -3.26
CA MET A 501 -16.51 22.90 -4.65
C MET A 501 -17.64 23.68 -5.34
N VAL A 502 -18.90 23.30 -5.08
CA VAL A 502 -20.06 24.04 -5.58
C VAL A 502 -20.10 25.45 -4.99
N GLU A 503 -19.94 25.58 -3.69
CA GLU A 503 -19.92 26.88 -2.99
C GLU A 503 -18.82 27.80 -3.54
N GLU A 504 -17.60 27.28 -3.70
CA GLU A 504 -16.49 28.04 -4.30
C GLU A 504 -16.85 28.53 -5.71
N LYS A 505 -17.47 27.67 -6.52
CA LYS A 505 -17.82 28.00 -7.90
C LYS A 505 -18.95 29.01 -7.99
N VAL A 506 -19.93 28.93 -7.11
CA VAL A 506 -21.01 29.93 -6.99
C VAL A 506 -20.42 31.30 -6.67
N VAL A 507 -19.48 31.36 -5.73
CA VAL A 507 -18.80 32.62 -5.38
C VAL A 507 -17.97 33.14 -6.57
N GLN A 508 -17.23 32.27 -7.26
CA GLN A 508 -16.46 32.65 -8.45
C GLN A 508 -17.31 33.25 -9.57
N VAL A 509 -18.45 32.66 -9.88
CA VAL A 509 -19.32 33.07 -10.98
C VAL A 509 -20.15 34.30 -10.59
N PHE A 510 -20.92 34.22 -9.50
CA PHE A 510 -21.91 35.24 -9.18
C PHE A 510 -21.38 36.40 -8.35
N HIS A 511 -20.40 36.18 -7.45
CA HIS A 511 -19.85 37.28 -6.64
C HIS A 511 -18.67 37.96 -7.30
N PHE A 512 -17.75 37.21 -7.91
CA PHE A 512 -16.58 37.81 -8.57
C PHE A 512 -16.79 38.12 -10.04
N GLY A 513 -17.37 37.19 -10.82
CA GLY A 513 -17.62 37.39 -12.26
C GLY A 513 -18.49 38.61 -12.54
N SER A 514 -19.63 38.72 -11.86
CA SER A 514 -20.58 39.83 -12.03
C SER A 514 -19.97 41.22 -11.76
N GLN A 515 -19.13 41.35 -10.72
CA GLN A 515 -18.47 42.62 -10.38
C GLN A 515 -17.39 42.98 -11.39
N VAL A 516 -16.59 42.01 -11.85
CA VAL A 516 -15.58 42.25 -12.89
C VAL A 516 -16.24 42.73 -14.19
N VAL A 517 -17.38 42.14 -14.56
CA VAL A 517 -18.20 42.58 -15.72
C VAL A 517 -18.68 44.02 -15.53
N LYS A 518 -19.23 44.37 -14.36
CA LYS A 518 -19.66 45.75 -14.03
C LYS A 518 -18.52 46.76 -14.22
N TYR A 519 -17.35 46.52 -13.65
CA TYR A 519 -16.22 47.45 -13.77
C TYR A 519 -15.64 47.51 -15.19
N ARG A 520 -15.67 46.40 -15.95
CA ARG A 520 -15.30 46.40 -17.37
C ARG A 520 -16.25 47.29 -18.19
N GLN A 521 -17.56 47.23 -17.95
CA GLN A 521 -18.55 48.09 -18.62
C GLN A 521 -18.34 49.57 -18.27
N GLN A 522 -18.05 49.86 -17.01
CA GLN A 522 -17.72 51.21 -16.56
C GLN A 522 -16.47 51.75 -17.26
N LEU A 523 -15.38 50.95 -17.33
CA LEU A 523 -14.17 51.31 -18.04
C LEU A 523 -14.42 51.55 -19.53
N GLN A 524 -15.18 50.68 -20.21
CA GLN A 524 -15.56 50.87 -21.61
C GLN A 524 -16.32 52.18 -21.82
N THR A 525 -17.28 52.50 -20.94
CA THR A 525 -18.08 53.73 -21.03
C THR A 525 -17.21 54.98 -20.81
N LEU A 526 -16.27 54.92 -19.86
CA LEU A 526 -15.31 56.01 -19.61
C LEU A 526 -14.40 56.26 -20.81
N ILE A 527 -13.86 55.20 -21.42
CA ILE A 527 -13.05 55.29 -22.64
C ILE A 527 -13.89 55.92 -23.77
N GLN A 528 -15.13 55.46 -23.95
CA GLN A 528 -16.02 55.97 -25.01
C GLN A 528 -16.28 57.47 -24.88
N ASN A 529 -16.64 57.94 -23.68
CA ASN A 529 -16.92 59.35 -23.44
C ASN A 529 -15.67 60.20 -23.73
N ARG A 530 -14.49 59.79 -23.24
CA ARG A 530 -13.23 60.54 -23.46
C ARG A 530 -12.78 60.54 -24.93
N VAL A 531 -13.03 59.46 -25.68
CA VAL A 531 -12.76 59.40 -27.12
C VAL A 531 -13.72 60.31 -27.89
N ALA A 532 -15.02 60.31 -27.54
CA ALA A 532 -16.02 61.16 -28.16
C ALA A 532 -15.74 62.67 -27.96
N ASP A 533 -15.09 63.04 -26.85
CA ASP A 533 -14.62 64.40 -26.57
C ASP A 533 -13.42 64.85 -27.43
N GLY A 534 -12.87 63.96 -28.28
CA GLY A 534 -11.92 64.29 -29.35
C GLY A 534 -10.46 64.44 -28.96
N ASN A 535 -10.09 64.23 -27.68
CA ASN A 535 -8.74 64.49 -27.14
C ASN A 535 -8.09 63.27 -26.46
N PHE A 536 -8.52 62.04 -26.77
CA PHE A 536 -8.02 60.84 -26.09
C PHE A 536 -6.75 60.27 -26.73
N ASN A 537 -5.61 60.36 -26.04
CA ASN A 537 -4.38 59.68 -26.43
C ASN A 537 -4.29 58.31 -25.75
N SER A 538 -4.42 57.23 -26.54
CA SER A 538 -4.44 55.86 -26.02
C SER A 538 -3.17 55.42 -25.27
N GLU A 539 -2.01 56.05 -25.48
CA GLU A 539 -0.78 55.74 -24.73
C GLU A 539 -0.67 56.50 -23.40
N GLN A 540 -1.16 57.74 -23.34
CA GLN A 540 -1.01 58.60 -22.16
C GLN A 540 -2.24 58.63 -21.25
N ASP A 541 -3.44 58.48 -21.81
CA ASP A 541 -4.70 58.67 -21.08
C ASP A 541 -5.32 57.34 -20.65
N PHE A 542 -5.13 56.25 -21.42
CA PHE A 542 -5.61 54.93 -21.01
C PHE A 542 -5.07 54.49 -19.64
N PRO A 543 -3.75 54.57 -19.35
CA PRO A 543 -3.24 54.17 -18.03
C PRO A 543 -3.89 54.92 -16.88
N LYS A 544 -4.23 56.21 -17.07
CA LYS A 544 -4.91 57.03 -16.06
C LYS A 544 -6.34 56.57 -15.82
N VAL A 545 -7.12 56.35 -16.88
CA VAL A 545 -8.51 55.85 -16.77
C VAL A 545 -8.52 54.46 -16.13
N PHE A 546 -7.57 53.61 -16.52
CA PHE A 546 -7.46 52.27 -15.98
C PHE A 546 -7.14 52.29 -14.48
N GLU A 547 -6.15 53.12 -14.07
CA GLU A 547 -5.82 53.38 -12.66
C GLU A 547 -7.01 53.95 -11.87
N GLU A 548 -7.82 54.85 -12.43
CA GLU A 548 -9.01 55.38 -11.77
C GLU A 548 -9.97 54.24 -11.34
N VAL A 549 -10.27 53.30 -12.24
CA VAL A 549 -11.15 52.16 -11.94
C VAL A 549 -10.47 51.15 -11.01
N VAL A 550 -9.16 50.92 -11.15
CA VAL A 550 -8.37 50.07 -10.23
C VAL A 550 -8.43 50.59 -8.80
N ASN A 551 -8.29 51.91 -8.61
CA ASN A 551 -8.36 52.54 -7.29
C ASN A 551 -9.77 52.47 -6.69
N GLU A 552 -10.82 52.61 -7.51
CA GLU A 552 -12.22 52.44 -7.10
C GLU A 552 -12.49 51.00 -6.62
N ILE A 553 -12.05 49.99 -7.37
CA ILE A 553 -12.17 48.58 -6.98
C ILE A 553 -11.45 48.32 -5.65
N GLN A 554 -10.25 48.87 -5.45
CA GLN A 554 -9.51 48.71 -4.20
C GLN A 554 -10.22 49.33 -2.98
N GLN A 555 -11.01 50.38 -3.18
CA GLN A 555 -11.78 51.01 -2.11
C GLN A 555 -13.09 50.26 -1.81
N GLU A 556 -13.81 49.81 -2.83
CA GLU A 556 -15.09 49.10 -2.67
C GLU A 556 -14.89 47.63 -2.25
N HIS A 557 -13.78 47.02 -2.66
CA HIS A 557 -13.45 45.61 -2.43
C HIS A 557 -12.02 45.41 -1.92
N PRO A 558 -11.71 45.83 -0.68
CA PRO A 558 -10.38 45.65 -0.10
C PRO A 558 -10.02 44.17 0.06
N SER A 559 -8.73 43.85 -0.12
CA SER A 559 -8.20 42.49 0.05
C SER A 559 -8.31 42.03 1.50
N LEU A 560 -8.81 40.81 1.70
CA LEU A 560 -8.99 40.23 3.03
C LEU A 560 -7.66 39.93 3.72
N VAL A 561 -6.56 39.79 2.98
CA VAL A 561 -5.19 39.49 3.48
C VAL A 561 -4.76 40.43 4.60
N HIS A 562 -5.19 41.69 4.54
CA HIS A 562 -4.86 42.70 5.54
C HIS A 562 -5.57 42.45 6.88
N ASP A 563 -6.77 41.87 6.84
CA ASP A 563 -7.61 41.58 8.01
C ASP A 563 -7.41 40.16 8.58
N VAL A 564 -6.88 39.22 7.78
CA VAL A 564 -6.64 37.82 8.21
C VAL A 564 -5.91 37.75 9.55
N SER A 565 -4.83 38.53 9.72
CA SER A 565 -4.06 38.58 10.96
C SER A 565 -4.90 39.00 12.17
N ALA A 566 -5.77 39.99 12.00
CA ALA A 566 -6.66 40.47 13.05
C ALA A 566 -7.77 39.46 13.37
N ASN A 567 -8.28 38.76 12.35
CA ASN A 567 -9.30 37.74 12.51
C ASN A 567 -8.74 36.48 13.21
N VAL A 568 -7.53 36.05 12.86
CA VAL A 568 -6.81 34.98 13.59
C VAL A 568 -6.59 35.37 15.05
N ASP A 569 -6.15 36.61 15.31
CA ASP A 569 -6.01 37.14 16.67
C ASP A 569 -7.34 37.05 17.45
N LYS A 570 -8.45 37.46 16.83
CA LYS A 570 -9.78 37.39 17.42
C LYS A 570 -10.16 35.95 17.79
N ILE A 571 -9.90 34.99 16.92
CA ILE A 571 -10.22 33.58 17.21
C ILE A 571 -9.35 33.07 18.36
N PHE A 572 -8.05 33.32 18.36
CA PHE A 572 -7.18 32.83 19.44
C PHE A 572 -7.53 33.42 20.81
N PHE A 573 -7.90 34.70 20.87
CA PHE A 573 -8.06 35.41 22.14
C PHE A 573 -9.51 35.61 22.60
N GLU A 574 -10.49 35.51 21.71
CA GLU A 574 -11.90 35.84 22.01
C GLU A 574 -12.89 34.68 21.76
N SER A 575 -12.51 33.61 21.04
CA SER A 575 -13.42 32.48 20.73
C SER A 575 -13.76 31.58 21.93
N GLY A 576 -12.98 31.66 23.01
CA GLY A 576 -13.09 30.78 24.18
C GLY A 576 -12.51 29.36 23.98
N LEU A 577 -11.86 29.08 22.85
CA LEU A 577 -11.20 27.78 22.59
C LEU A 577 -9.91 27.58 23.41
N LEU A 578 -9.27 28.67 23.80
CA LEU A 578 -8.08 28.70 24.66
C LEU A 578 -8.44 29.27 26.03
N ASN A 579 -7.86 28.70 27.09
CA ASN A 579 -8.08 29.21 28.43
C ASN A 579 -7.25 30.49 28.68
N PRO A 580 -7.58 31.31 29.71
CA PRO A 580 -6.90 32.57 29.95
C PRO A 580 -5.38 32.46 30.16
N TYR A 581 -4.91 31.34 30.71
CA TYR A 581 -3.48 31.08 30.92
C TYR A 581 -2.75 30.75 29.61
N GLU A 582 -3.34 29.91 28.75
CA GLU A 582 -2.82 29.60 27.41
C GLU A 582 -2.70 30.88 26.56
N CYS A 583 -3.74 31.73 26.58
CA CYS A 583 -3.73 33.04 25.91
C CYS A 583 -2.61 33.95 26.43
N GLN A 584 -2.36 33.94 27.73
CA GLN A 584 -1.29 34.74 28.34
C GLN A 584 0.09 34.25 27.90
N MET A 585 0.31 32.94 27.83
CA MET A 585 1.59 32.36 27.40
C MET A 585 1.90 32.68 25.92
N ILE A 586 0.90 32.64 25.03
CA ILE A 586 1.06 33.05 23.62
C ILE A 586 1.41 34.54 23.53
N LYS A 587 0.75 35.39 24.33
CA LYS A 587 1.05 36.83 24.37
C LYS A 587 2.46 37.15 24.87
N ILE A 588 2.97 36.40 25.86
CA ILE A 588 4.35 36.55 26.35
C ILE A 588 5.36 36.18 25.25
N GLY A 589 5.14 35.06 24.54
CA GLY A 589 5.98 34.67 23.41
C GLY A 589 5.92 35.64 22.22
N ARG A 590 4.85 36.42 22.07
CA ARG A 590 4.72 37.48 21.04
C ARG A 590 5.57 38.72 21.36
N THR A 591 5.89 38.98 22.63
CA THR A 591 6.58 40.21 23.09
C THR A 591 8.09 40.07 23.31
N GLU A 592 8.62 38.85 23.45
CA GLU A 592 10.05 38.61 23.68
C GLU A 592 10.68 37.90 22.46
N HIS A 593 11.76 38.47 21.91
CA HIS A 593 12.53 37.87 20.81
C HIS A 593 13.00 36.44 21.15
N GLU A 594 12.92 35.55 20.15
CA GLU A 594 12.90 34.08 20.19
C GLU A 594 13.94 33.31 21.02
N GLU A 595 14.93 33.96 21.65
CA GLU A 595 16.11 33.28 22.21
C GLU A 595 16.16 33.17 23.75
N ASN A 596 15.46 34.00 24.54
CA ASN A 596 15.79 34.14 25.98
C ASN A 596 14.80 33.55 27.01
N LEU A 597 13.58 33.16 26.63
CA LEU A 597 12.59 32.73 27.64
C LEU A 597 12.84 31.29 28.16
N PHE A 598 13.31 30.37 27.30
CA PHE A 598 13.30 28.93 27.62
C PHE A 598 14.57 28.41 28.31
N SER A 599 15.69 29.14 28.24
CA SER A 599 16.93 28.76 28.90
C SER A 599 16.88 28.96 30.42
N SER A 600 16.08 29.92 30.91
CA SER A 600 16.02 30.27 32.35
C SER A 600 15.06 29.40 33.18
N LEU A 601 14.12 28.70 32.54
CA LEU A 601 13.13 27.85 33.22
C LEU A 601 13.57 26.40 33.40
N PHE A 602 14.68 25.99 32.77
CA PHE A 602 15.15 24.59 32.74
C PHE A 602 16.25 24.26 33.77
N GLU A 603 16.54 25.13 34.73
CA GLU A 603 17.39 24.80 35.87
C GLU A 603 16.62 24.78 37.19
N LYS A 604 16.42 23.54 37.69
CA LYS A 604 16.06 23.10 39.06
C LYS A 604 14.70 22.40 39.13
N GLY A 605 14.71 21.09 38.88
CA GLY A 605 13.50 20.28 39.06
C GLY A 605 13.64 18.76 38.84
N ARG A 606 14.37 18.10 39.75
CA ARG A 606 14.29 16.66 40.12
C ARG A 606 15.07 15.60 39.35
N SER A 607 15.69 14.76 40.19
CA SER A 607 16.22 13.44 39.96
C SER A 607 15.17 12.33 40.15
N PHE A 608 15.50 11.16 39.61
CA PHE A 608 15.06 9.81 39.99
C PHE A 608 13.62 9.37 39.61
N PHE A 609 13.57 8.34 38.75
CA PHE A 609 12.43 7.51 38.29
C PHE A 609 11.60 8.00 37.09
N SER A 610 12.06 7.69 35.88
CA SER A 610 11.36 6.87 34.85
C SER A 610 12.06 7.05 33.49
N ARG A 611 12.33 5.92 32.83
CA ARG A 611 12.99 5.85 31.52
C ARG A 611 11.97 6.12 30.41
N LYS A 612 11.91 7.34 29.90
CA LYS A 612 11.34 7.69 28.58
C LYS A 612 12.27 8.72 27.93
N PRO A 613 12.50 8.67 26.61
CA PRO A 613 13.20 9.76 25.92
C PRO A 613 12.39 11.05 26.10
N THR A 614 13.05 12.12 26.55
CA THR A 614 12.45 13.42 26.77
C THR A 614 12.10 14.06 25.42
N LEU A 615 10.81 14.34 25.17
CA LEU A 615 10.38 15.11 23.99
C LEU A 615 11.16 16.44 23.93
N THR A 616 11.73 16.76 22.77
CA THR A 616 12.43 18.05 22.55
C THR A 616 11.47 19.12 22.02
N LYS A 617 11.91 20.38 22.03
CA LYS A 617 11.18 21.50 21.40
C LYS A 617 10.97 21.25 19.91
N GLU A 618 12.00 20.78 19.20
CA GLU A 618 11.94 20.52 17.76
C GLU A 618 10.93 19.41 17.42
N ASP A 619 10.80 18.39 18.26
CA ASP A 619 9.81 17.33 18.07
C ASP A 619 8.37 17.86 18.17
N VAL A 620 8.12 18.76 19.12
CA VAL A 620 6.80 19.38 19.30
C VAL A 620 6.51 20.36 18.16
N ASP A 621 7.48 21.18 17.77
CA ASP A 621 7.33 22.11 16.64
C ASP A 621 7.04 21.35 15.34
N LYS A 622 7.79 20.26 15.06
CA LYS A 622 7.56 19.43 13.87
C LYS A 622 6.15 18.83 13.87
N ARG A 623 5.69 18.28 15.00
CA ARG A 623 4.32 17.71 15.11
C ARG A 623 3.23 18.76 14.89
N VAL A 624 3.39 19.95 15.47
CA VAL A 624 2.43 21.05 15.32
C VAL A 624 2.37 21.49 13.86
N VAL A 625 3.52 21.75 13.23
CA VAL A 625 3.60 22.17 11.82
C VAL A 625 3.01 21.09 10.90
N GLU A 626 3.37 19.82 11.09
CA GLU A 626 2.79 18.72 10.31
C GLU A 626 1.27 18.65 10.43
N THR A 627 0.73 18.84 11.64
CA THR A 627 -0.72 18.82 11.88
C THR A 627 -1.43 19.97 11.17
N ILE A 628 -0.82 21.15 11.20
CA ILE A 628 -1.36 22.33 10.51
C ILE A 628 -1.32 22.10 9.00
N GLU A 629 -0.16 21.77 8.43
CA GLU A 629 -0.04 21.54 6.99
C GLU A 629 -1.01 20.46 6.50
N LYS A 630 -1.22 19.37 7.25
CA LYS A 630 -2.22 18.32 6.94
C LYS A 630 -3.63 18.87 6.73
N THR A 631 -4.04 19.88 7.50
CA THR A 631 -5.35 20.53 7.39
C THR A 631 -5.36 21.61 6.30
N LEU A 632 -4.21 22.28 6.10
CA LEU A 632 -4.11 23.41 5.18
C LEU A 632 -3.92 23.03 3.72
N ILE A 633 -3.48 21.81 3.43
CA ILE A 633 -3.28 21.34 2.04
C ILE A 633 -4.56 21.46 1.19
N THR A 634 -5.74 21.26 1.78
CA THR A 634 -7.03 21.36 1.09
C THR A 634 -7.72 22.71 1.30
N THR A 635 -7.04 23.65 1.96
CA THR A 635 -7.59 24.98 2.24
C THR A 635 -7.39 25.88 1.04
N VAL A 636 -8.49 26.36 0.47
CA VAL A 636 -8.49 27.22 -0.71
C VAL A 636 -8.26 28.69 -0.35
N CYS A 637 -8.91 29.17 0.72
CA CYS A 637 -8.81 30.54 1.23
C CYS A 637 -8.98 30.57 2.76
N TYR A 638 -8.76 31.74 3.37
CA TYR A 638 -8.95 31.93 4.81
C TYR A 638 -10.41 31.72 5.23
N SER A 639 -10.61 30.98 6.32
CA SER A 639 -11.89 30.87 7.02
C SER A 639 -11.68 30.68 8.52
N ASP A 640 -12.53 31.31 9.33
CA ASP A 640 -12.51 31.20 10.79
C ASP A 640 -12.66 29.74 11.25
N ASP A 641 -13.48 28.94 10.55
CA ASP A 641 -13.72 27.53 10.87
C ASP A 641 -12.45 26.68 10.77
N ILE A 642 -11.57 26.99 9.81
CA ILE A 642 -10.32 26.26 9.58
C ILE A 642 -9.32 26.56 10.70
N VAL A 643 -9.25 27.83 11.14
CA VAL A 643 -8.43 28.23 12.28
C VAL A 643 -8.91 27.54 13.55
N MET A 644 -10.23 27.51 13.79
CA MET A 644 -10.83 26.82 14.92
C MET A 644 -10.58 25.31 14.90
N GLU A 645 -10.68 24.66 13.74
CA GLU A 645 -10.40 23.24 13.55
C GLU A 645 -8.93 22.91 13.88
N ASN A 646 -7.98 23.71 13.38
CA ASN A 646 -6.56 23.50 13.66
C ASN A 646 -6.22 23.71 15.15
N ILE A 647 -6.84 24.71 15.80
CA ILE A 647 -6.70 24.91 17.24
C ILE A 647 -7.17 23.65 18.00
N TYR A 648 -8.33 23.12 17.64
CA TYR A 648 -8.87 21.92 18.28
C TYR A 648 -7.95 20.70 18.08
N GLN A 649 -7.55 20.42 16.84
CA GLN A 649 -6.72 19.26 16.49
C GLN A 649 -5.37 19.28 17.21
N VAL A 650 -4.69 20.43 17.21
CA VAL A 650 -3.39 20.56 17.90
C VAL A 650 -3.57 20.47 19.41
N LYS A 651 -4.63 21.03 20.00
CA LYS A 651 -4.91 20.83 21.43
C LYS A 651 -5.14 19.37 21.78
N CYS A 652 -5.86 18.61 20.94
CA CYS A 652 -6.06 17.18 21.15
C CYS A 652 -4.73 16.42 21.18
N ILE A 653 -3.84 16.67 20.22
CA ILE A 653 -2.51 16.03 20.17
C ILE A 653 -1.67 16.40 21.40
N LEU A 654 -1.64 17.69 21.74
CA LEU A 654 -0.90 18.17 22.91
C LEU A 654 -1.40 17.54 24.22
N VAL A 655 -2.69 17.19 24.31
CA VAL A 655 -3.30 16.54 25.48
C VAL A 655 -3.10 15.02 25.49
N MET A 656 -3.29 14.35 24.35
CA MET A 656 -3.23 12.88 24.23
C MET A 656 -1.82 12.32 24.42
N ASP A 657 -0.78 13.08 24.06
CA ASP A 657 0.62 12.64 24.11
C ASP A 657 1.33 12.89 25.47
N GLU A 658 0.59 13.21 26.53
CA GLU A 658 1.12 13.52 27.88
C GLU A 658 2.24 14.58 27.90
N ILE A 659 2.27 15.50 26.92
CA ILE A 659 3.35 16.48 26.77
C ILE A 659 3.47 17.38 28.01
N PRO A 660 4.69 17.64 28.53
CA PRO A 660 4.92 18.55 29.63
C PRO A 660 4.33 19.95 29.37
N THR A 661 3.76 20.58 30.40
CA THR A 661 3.08 21.89 30.28
C THR A 661 3.99 22.99 29.70
N SER A 662 5.30 22.95 29.95
CA SER A 662 6.28 23.86 29.35
C SER A 662 6.37 23.72 27.83
N LEU A 663 6.40 22.49 27.31
CA LEU A 663 6.43 22.19 25.87
C LEU A 663 5.07 22.39 25.20
N LYS A 664 3.96 22.17 25.92
CA LYS A 664 2.60 22.50 25.45
C LYS A 664 2.48 23.98 25.09
N ASN A 665 3.03 24.87 25.92
CA ASN A 665 3.01 26.31 25.67
C ASN A 665 3.84 26.68 24.43
N ILE A 666 4.96 25.98 24.20
CA ILE A 666 5.77 26.15 22.96
C ILE A 666 4.96 25.71 21.75
N GLY A 667 4.33 24.53 21.81
CA GLY A 667 3.50 24.02 20.73
C GLY A 667 2.31 24.94 20.42
N LEU A 668 1.66 25.52 21.42
CA LEU A 668 0.57 26.50 21.24
C LEU A 668 1.06 27.82 20.63
N TYR A 669 2.25 28.29 20.99
CA TYR A 669 2.84 29.46 20.36
C TYR A 669 3.24 29.17 18.91
N LYS A 670 3.84 28.01 18.64
CA LYS A 670 4.18 27.57 17.29
C LYS A 670 2.94 27.42 16.41
N LEU A 671 1.84 26.91 16.98
CA LEU A 671 0.53 26.85 16.33
C LEU A 671 0.05 28.24 15.92
N TYR A 672 0.11 29.20 16.84
CA TYR A 672 -0.30 30.58 16.59
C TYR A 672 0.51 31.22 15.46
N THR A 673 1.85 31.18 15.54
CA THR A 673 2.71 31.80 14.51
C THR A 673 2.56 31.13 13.15
N THR A 674 2.52 29.80 13.12
CA THR A 674 2.37 29.04 11.87
C THR A 674 1.02 29.31 11.20
N LEU A 675 -0.09 29.29 11.95
CA LEU A 675 -1.41 29.61 11.39
C LEU A 675 -1.49 31.05 10.91
N HIS A 676 -0.93 32.00 11.65
CA HIS A 676 -0.91 33.40 11.26
C HIS A 676 -0.20 33.62 9.92
N ASP A 677 0.98 33.01 9.74
CA ASP A 677 1.76 33.14 8.50
C ASP A 677 1.10 32.39 7.34
N ARG A 678 0.67 31.14 7.56
CA ARG A 678 0.12 30.29 6.49
C ARG A 678 -1.26 30.73 6.04
N MET A 679 -2.13 31.17 6.95
CA MET A 679 -3.45 31.73 6.58
C MET A 679 -3.31 32.99 5.74
N ARG A 680 -2.39 33.88 6.11
CA ARG A 680 -2.10 35.09 5.32
C ARG A 680 -1.57 34.71 3.94
N GLN A 681 -0.66 33.74 3.86
CA GLN A 681 -0.11 33.29 2.58
C GLN A 681 -1.18 32.63 1.69
N ILE A 682 -2.04 31.78 2.25
CA ILE A 682 -3.13 31.13 1.52
C ILE A 682 -4.12 32.18 1.01
N GLN A 683 -4.53 33.13 1.85
CA GLN A 683 -5.42 34.20 1.42
C GLN A 683 -4.78 35.09 0.34
N SER A 684 -3.47 35.36 0.44
CA SER A 684 -2.75 36.16 -0.56
C SER A 684 -2.73 35.46 -1.91
N ASN A 685 -2.35 34.18 -1.93
CA ASN A 685 -2.35 33.38 -3.15
C ASN A 685 -3.76 33.30 -3.76
N TRP A 686 -4.78 33.17 -2.90
CA TRP A 686 -6.16 33.12 -3.36
C TRP A 686 -6.65 34.46 -3.91
N ASP A 687 -6.33 35.59 -3.26
CA ASP A 687 -6.67 36.94 -3.73
C ASP A 687 -5.98 37.24 -5.07
N ASP A 688 -4.73 36.79 -5.24
CA ASP A 688 -3.97 36.91 -6.49
C ASP A 688 -4.60 36.10 -7.64
N GLU A 689 -5.18 34.94 -7.36
CA GLU A 689 -5.81 34.09 -8.38
C GLU A 689 -7.28 34.48 -8.65
N ASN A 690 -8.03 34.81 -7.60
CA ASN A 690 -9.50 34.88 -7.62
C ASN A 690 -10.08 36.28 -7.35
N GLY A 691 -9.31 37.20 -6.79
CA GLY A 691 -9.77 38.53 -6.40
C GLY A 691 -10.29 39.35 -7.57
N ILE A 692 -11.31 40.19 -7.31
CA ILE A 692 -11.94 41.09 -8.31
C ILE A 692 -10.88 41.94 -9.00
N LEU A 693 -9.97 42.51 -8.23
CA LEU A 693 -8.89 43.36 -8.74
C LEU A 693 -7.95 42.60 -9.68
N SER A 694 -7.54 41.39 -9.30
CA SER A 694 -6.64 40.57 -10.13
C SER A 694 -7.32 40.18 -11.44
N LYS A 695 -8.58 39.71 -11.38
CA LYS A 695 -9.38 39.37 -12.57
C LYS A 695 -9.66 40.58 -13.47
N PHE A 696 -9.88 41.76 -12.89
CA PHE A 696 -10.02 43.00 -13.64
C PHE A 696 -8.71 43.39 -14.32
N LYS A 697 -7.56 43.35 -13.62
CA LYS A 697 -6.25 43.66 -14.20
C LYS A 697 -5.92 42.83 -15.44
N LYS A 698 -6.41 41.58 -15.53
CA LYS A 698 -6.23 40.73 -16.73
C LYS A 698 -6.81 41.33 -18.02
N CYS A 699 -7.80 42.23 -17.97
CA CYS A 699 -8.34 42.87 -19.17
C CYS A 699 -7.63 44.16 -19.60
N GLU A 700 -6.53 44.55 -18.95
CA GLU A 700 -5.79 45.77 -19.28
C GLU A 700 -5.35 45.81 -20.76
N GLY A 701 -4.77 44.71 -21.25
CA GLY A 701 -4.31 44.58 -22.64
C GLY A 701 -5.45 44.75 -23.66
N ALA A 702 -6.48 43.90 -23.57
CA ALA A 702 -7.67 43.98 -24.40
C ALA A 702 -8.35 45.37 -24.35
N MET A 703 -8.47 45.98 -23.18
CA MET A 703 -9.10 47.31 -23.04
C MET A 703 -8.24 48.43 -23.61
N LYS A 704 -6.91 48.32 -23.54
CA LYS A 704 -5.98 49.23 -24.20
C LYS A 704 -6.13 49.14 -25.71
N GLU A 705 -6.19 47.93 -26.25
CA GLU A 705 -6.36 47.70 -27.69
C GLU A 705 -7.73 48.17 -28.18
N PHE A 706 -8.79 47.94 -27.41
CA PHE A 706 -10.12 48.50 -27.64
C PHE A 706 -10.08 50.04 -27.72
N ALA A 707 -9.41 50.69 -26.77
CA ALA A 707 -9.25 52.14 -26.75
C ALA A 707 -8.45 52.69 -27.94
N ILE A 708 -7.43 51.94 -28.41
CA ILE A 708 -6.66 52.25 -29.64
C ILE A 708 -7.54 52.09 -30.89
N ASN A 709 -8.37 51.05 -30.94
CA ASN A 709 -9.23 50.81 -32.10
C ASN A 709 -10.35 51.86 -32.20
N LEU A 710 -10.91 52.28 -31.05
CA LEU A 710 -11.87 53.38 -30.98
C LEU A 710 -11.27 54.71 -31.41
N SER A 711 -10.05 55.06 -30.97
CA SER A 711 -9.40 56.32 -31.33
C SER A 711 -9.01 56.40 -32.81
N LYS A 712 -8.86 55.26 -33.49
CA LYS A 712 -8.62 55.15 -34.94
C LYS A 712 -9.88 55.29 -35.80
N GLY A 713 -11.08 55.25 -35.21
CA GLY A 713 -12.34 55.45 -35.92
C GLY A 713 -12.78 54.28 -36.82
N PHE A 714 -12.45 53.04 -36.45
CA PHE A 714 -12.87 51.85 -37.20
C PHE A 714 -14.41 51.71 -37.28
N GLU A 715 -14.91 51.19 -38.40
CA GLU A 715 -16.33 50.86 -38.59
C GLU A 715 -16.77 49.66 -37.72
N ALA A 716 -18.09 49.51 -37.51
CA ALA A 716 -18.66 48.51 -36.59
C ALA A 716 -18.23 47.06 -36.89
N GLU A 717 -18.12 46.67 -38.16
CA GLU A 717 -17.64 45.35 -38.58
C GLU A 717 -16.16 45.13 -38.21
N GLU A 718 -15.30 46.11 -38.47
CA GLU A 718 -13.87 45.99 -38.22
C GLU A 718 -13.57 46.02 -36.72
N LEU A 719 -14.33 46.79 -35.96
CA LEU A 719 -14.28 46.81 -34.50
C LEU A 719 -14.73 45.47 -33.89
N LEU A 720 -15.79 44.85 -34.43
CA LEU A 720 -16.23 43.51 -34.03
C LEU A 720 -15.17 42.45 -34.34
N PHE A 721 -14.58 42.47 -35.53
CA PHE A 721 -13.49 41.57 -35.92
C PHE A 721 -12.31 41.67 -34.96
N LYS A 722 -11.80 42.89 -34.72
CA LYS A 722 -10.66 43.13 -33.84
C LYS A 722 -10.94 42.68 -32.41
N THR A 723 -12.15 42.90 -31.91
CA THR A 723 -12.54 42.48 -30.56
C THR A 723 -12.53 40.95 -30.42
N ILE A 724 -13.08 40.23 -31.40
CA ILE A 724 -13.06 38.76 -31.42
C ILE A 724 -11.63 38.23 -31.56
N ASP A 725 -10.83 38.82 -32.45
CA ASP A 725 -9.44 38.44 -32.72
C ASP A 725 -8.55 38.56 -31.47
N CYS A 726 -8.67 39.67 -30.72
CA CYS A 726 -7.94 39.88 -29.47
C CYS A 726 -8.38 38.89 -28.39
N TRP A 727 -9.69 38.72 -28.20
CA TRP A 727 -10.23 37.79 -27.22
C TRP A 727 -9.78 36.34 -27.47
N LEU A 728 -9.80 35.89 -28.73
CA LEU A 728 -9.33 34.54 -29.08
C LEU A 728 -7.82 34.38 -28.81
N LYS A 729 -6.99 35.35 -29.21
CA LYS A 729 -5.53 35.31 -28.99
C LYS A 729 -5.15 35.23 -27.51
N GLU A 730 -5.86 35.98 -26.66
CA GLU A 730 -5.57 36.01 -25.22
C GLU A 730 -6.04 34.75 -24.48
N ASN A 731 -7.15 34.13 -24.90
CA ASN A 731 -7.86 33.13 -24.08
C ASN A 731 -7.85 31.69 -24.65
N PHE A 732 -7.58 31.52 -25.95
CA PHE A 732 -7.63 30.20 -26.59
C PHE A 732 -6.58 29.24 -26.04
N CYS A 733 -5.31 29.67 -25.98
CA CYS A 733 -4.23 28.85 -25.44
C CYS A 733 -4.44 28.49 -23.96
N ASN A 734 -4.94 29.41 -23.14
CA ASN A 734 -5.27 29.10 -21.74
C ASN A 734 -6.35 28.04 -21.63
N THR A 735 -7.40 28.12 -22.49
CA THR A 735 -8.46 27.11 -22.52
C THR A 735 -7.91 25.74 -22.94
N VAL A 736 -7.04 25.69 -23.94
CA VAL A 736 -6.36 24.44 -24.33
C VAL A 736 -5.55 23.88 -23.16
N ALA A 737 -4.82 24.72 -22.41
CA ALA A 737 -4.06 24.31 -21.24
C ALA A 737 -4.96 23.74 -20.13
N GLN A 738 -6.06 24.43 -19.80
CA GLN A 738 -7.02 23.99 -18.77
C GLN A 738 -7.59 22.60 -19.08
N HIS A 739 -8.01 22.39 -20.34
CA HIS A 739 -8.54 21.10 -20.78
C HIS A 739 -7.47 20.01 -20.82
N LEU A 740 -6.27 20.34 -21.30
CA LEU A 740 -5.14 19.40 -21.33
C LEU A 740 -4.78 18.94 -19.92
N TYR A 741 -4.74 19.85 -18.94
CA TYR A 741 -4.42 19.52 -17.56
C TYR A 741 -5.49 18.64 -16.91
N ASP A 742 -6.77 18.89 -17.21
CA ASP A 742 -7.88 18.06 -16.75
C ASP A 742 -7.85 16.63 -17.36
N ASP A 743 -7.62 16.52 -18.67
CA ASP A 743 -7.49 15.22 -19.34
C ASP A 743 -6.30 14.40 -18.81
N ILE A 744 -5.13 15.04 -18.65
CA ILE A 744 -3.94 14.40 -18.07
C ILE A 744 -4.20 13.97 -16.63
N ALA A 745 -4.87 14.81 -15.82
CA ALA A 745 -5.23 14.46 -14.45
C ALA A 745 -6.12 13.20 -14.41
N VAL A 746 -7.11 13.09 -15.30
CA VAL A 746 -7.99 11.92 -15.43
C VAL A 746 -7.21 10.66 -15.85
N ASP A 747 -6.26 10.78 -16.76
CA ASP A 747 -5.46 9.64 -17.23
C ASP A 747 -4.42 9.17 -16.21
N LEU A 748 -3.79 10.11 -15.49
CA LEU A 748 -2.89 9.81 -14.39
C LEU A 748 -3.62 9.09 -13.25
N LYS A 749 -4.85 9.51 -12.93
CA LYS A 749 -5.68 8.86 -11.90
C LYS A 749 -5.91 7.37 -12.15
N LYS A 750 -5.91 6.92 -13.40
CA LYS A 750 -6.12 5.51 -13.77
C LYS A 750 -4.85 4.66 -13.66
N GLN A 751 -3.69 5.26 -13.44
CA GLN A 751 -2.43 4.53 -13.45
C GLN A 751 -2.27 3.65 -12.21
N ASN A 752 -1.75 2.43 -12.40
CA ASN A 752 -1.60 1.46 -11.32
C ASN A 752 -0.67 1.91 -10.19
N TRP A 753 0.38 2.68 -10.50
CA TRP A 753 1.28 3.24 -9.47
C TRP A 753 0.62 4.32 -8.60
N VAL A 754 -0.42 4.97 -9.11
CA VAL A 754 -1.26 5.83 -8.28
C VAL A 754 -2.04 4.93 -7.30
N LEU A 755 -2.73 3.91 -7.85
CA LEU A 755 -3.62 2.98 -7.15
C LEU A 755 -2.94 2.07 -6.11
N ASN A 756 -1.67 1.68 -6.33
CA ASN A 756 -0.99 0.65 -5.55
C ASN A 756 0.38 1.11 -5.01
N ALA A 757 0.59 0.99 -3.70
CA ALA A 757 1.83 1.40 -3.05
C ALA A 757 3.06 0.60 -3.52
N LYS A 758 2.89 -0.69 -3.84
CA LYS A 758 3.95 -1.52 -4.44
C LYS A 758 4.31 -1.03 -5.84
N ALA A 759 3.30 -0.68 -6.64
CA ALA A 759 3.55 -0.15 -7.99
C ALA A 759 4.21 1.24 -7.94
N MET A 760 3.90 2.08 -6.95
CA MET A 760 4.61 3.34 -6.71
C MET A 760 6.08 3.11 -6.36
N GLN A 761 6.35 2.17 -5.44
CA GLN A 761 7.72 1.80 -5.09
C GLN A 761 8.47 1.26 -6.31
N ALA A 762 7.81 0.43 -7.14
CA ALA A 762 8.38 -0.11 -8.36
C ALA A 762 8.72 0.97 -9.40
N LEU A 763 7.91 2.04 -9.48
CA LEU A 763 8.18 3.18 -10.34
C LEU A 763 9.47 3.91 -9.93
N ILE A 764 9.63 4.16 -8.63
CA ILE A 764 10.82 4.81 -8.07
C ILE A 764 12.06 3.95 -8.34
N ASP A 765 11.97 2.65 -8.04
CA ASP A 765 13.09 1.73 -8.19
C ASP A 765 13.45 1.52 -9.68
N LYS A 766 12.48 1.52 -10.59
CA LYS A 766 12.76 1.49 -12.04
C LYS A 766 13.51 2.73 -12.52
N SER A 767 13.15 3.92 -12.00
CA SER A 767 13.89 5.15 -12.31
C SER A 767 15.32 5.09 -11.77
N LEU A 768 15.52 4.54 -10.57
CA LEU A 768 16.85 4.32 -9.99
C LEU A 768 17.70 3.37 -10.83
N ILE A 769 17.15 2.28 -11.37
CA ILE A 769 17.87 1.37 -12.29
C ILE A 769 18.35 2.13 -13.53
N LYS A 770 17.51 3.01 -14.09
CA LYS A 770 17.89 3.81 -15.25
C LYS A 770 19.09 4.72 -14.93
N SER A 771 19.02 5.52 -13.86
CA SER A 771 20.12 6.39 -13.43
C SER A 771 21.38 5.60 -13.06
N PHE A 772 21.22 4.40 -12.49
CA PHE A 772 22.31 3.49 -12.18
C PHE A 772 23.04 3.02 -13.44
N ARG A 773 22.30 2.57 -14.47
CA ARG A 773 22.87 2.15 -15.76
C ARG A 773 23.53 3.29 -16.54
N GLU A 774 23.08 4.53 -16.32
CA GLU A 774 23.70 5.73 -16.89
C GLU A 774 24.98 6.17 -16.14
N ASN A 775 25.45 5.38 -15.16
CA ASN A 775 26.61 5.67 -14.29
C ASN A 775 26.48 6.96 -13.47
N ASN A 776 25.26 7.45 -13.23
CA ASN A 776 25.00 8.66 -12.44
C ASN A 776 24.85 8.34 -10.94
N MET A 777 25.89 7.76 -10.32
CA MET A 777 25.83 7.29 -8.93
C MET A 777 25.56 8.39 -7.89
N SER A 778 26.02 9.62 -8.13
CA SER A 778 25.73 10.74 -7.23
C SER A 778 24.21 11.00 -7.13
N GLU A 779 23.53 10.96 -8.28
CA GLU A 779 22.09 11.19 -8.40
C GLU A 779 21.30 10.05 -7.74
N VAL A 780 21.71 8.79 -7.98
CA VAL A 780 21.13 7.61 -7.30
C VAL A 780 21.21 7.77 -5.78
N LEU A 781 22.38 8.12 -5.24
CA LEU A 781 22.55 8.27 -3.80
C LEU A 781 21.80 9.49 -3.23
N ASP A 782 21.70 10.59 -3.98
CA ASP A 782 20.89 11.75 -3.57
C ASP A 782 19.40 11.43 -3.56
N ALA A 783 18.93 10.64 -4.55
CA ALA A 783 17.56 10.16 -4.63
C ALA A 783 17.17 9.26 -3.44
N LEU A 784 18.09 8.42 -2.97
CA LEU A 784 17.88 7.57 -1.78
C LEU A 784 17.75 8.37 -0.48
N LEU A 785 18.45 9.51 -0.38
CA LEU A 785 18.41 10.41 0.79
C LEU A 785 17.18 11.33 0.79
N LYS A 786 16.76 11.77 -0.40
CA LYS A 786 15.66 12.71 -0.60
C LYS A 786 14.58 12.09 -1.49
N PRO A 787 13.89 11.03 -1.02
CA PRO A 787 12.93 10.30 -1.83
C PRO A 787 11.73 11.15 -2.23
N VAL A 788 11.33 12.13 -1.41
CA VAL A 788 10.19 13.02 -1.70
C VAL A 788 10.50 13.93 -2.88
N ASP A 789 11.67 14.58 -2.86
CA ASP A 789 12.12 15.46 -3.94
C ASP A 789 12.31 14.67 -5.24
N TYR A 790 12.91 13.47 -5.15
CA TYR A 790 13.12 12.62 -6.32
C TYR A 790 11.81 12.09 -6.90
N THR A 791 10.87 11.66 -6.04
CA THR A 791 9.53 11.25 -6.48
C THR A 791 8.82 12.39 -7.22
N LYS A 792 8.91 13.60 -6.69
CA LYS A 792 8.36 14.79 -7.35
C LYS A 792 8.99 15.02 -8.73
N GLN A 793 10.30 14.87 -8.86
CA GLN A 793 10.99 15.00 -10.15
C GLN A 793 10.53 13.95 -11.17
N ILE A 794 10.37 12.69 -10.75
CA ILE A 794 9.83 11.62 -11.61
C ILE A 794 8.45 11.99 -12.11
N LEU A 795 7.56 12.43 -11.19
CA LEU A 795 6.20 12.84 -11.54
C LEU A 795 6.19 14.03 -12.49
N ASP A 796 7.01 15.06 -12.23
CA ASP A 796 7.15 16.23 -13.12
C ASP A 796 7.60 15.81 -14.52
N HIS A 797 8.55 14.88 -14.63
CA HIS A 797 9.02 14.36 -15.92
C HIS A 797 7.94 13.54 -16.65
N MET A 798 7.19 12.71 -15.94
CA MET A 798 6.08 11.94 -16.51
C MET A 798 4.96 12.85 -17.02
N ILE A 799 4.57 13.85 -16.22
CA ILE A 799 3.56 14.85 -16.60
C ILE A 799 4.02 15.59 -17.85
N LYS A 800 5.28 16.03 -17.89
CA LYS A 800 5.84 16.70 -19.07
C LYS A 800 5.76 15.83 -20.32
N ASN A 801 6.13 14.55 -20.23
CA ASN A 801 6.04 13.63 -21.36
C ASN A 801 4.59 13.41 -21.83
N GLN A 802 3.62 13.36 -20.91
CA GLN A 802 2.20 13.25 -21.27
C GLN A 802 1.66 14.53 -21.93
N ILE A 803 2.05 15.70 -21.44
CA ILE A 803 1.75 17.00 -22.08
C ILE A 803 2.25 16.98 -23.53
N GLU A 804 3.49 16.55 -23.76
CA GLU A 804 4.08 16.50 -25.10
C GLU A 804 3.35 15.54 -26.06
N GLN A 805 2.79 14.43 -25.53
CA GLN A 805 2.05 13.43 -26.29
C GLN A 805 0.60 13.84 -26.60
N GLN A 806 -0.09 14.49 -25.67
CA GLN A 806 -1.53 14.78 -25.79
C GLN A 806 -1.85 16.19 -26.30
N ALA A 807 -0.92 17.14 -26.21
CA ALA A 807 -1.20 18.55 -26.51
C ALA A 807 -1.75 18.81 -27.93
N ASP A 808 -1.22 18.11 -28.95
CA ASP A 808 -1.66 18.29 -30.34
C ASP A 808 -3.12 17.83 -30.56
N ASP A 809 -3.51 16.72 -29.93
CA ASP A 809 -4.86 16.16 -30.03
C ASP A 809 -5.87 17.05 -29.30
N THR A 810 -5.55 17.49 -28.07
CA THR A 810 -6.40 18.42 -27.32
C THR A 810 -6.56 19.75 -28.05
N PHE A 811 -5.48 20.33 -28.58
CA PHE A 811 -5.54 21.56 -29.37
C PHE A 811 -6.45 21.41 -30.59
N SER A 812 -6.30 20.32 -31.35
CA SER A 812 -7.10 20.06 -32.55
C SER A 812 -8.60 19.88 -32.22
N LYS A 813 -8.90 19.20 -31.11
CA LYS A 813 -10.27 19.03 -30.60
C LYS A 813 -10.91 20.37 -30.23
N ILE A 814 -10.21 21.19 -29.44
CA ILE A 814 -10.72 22.50 -29.00
C ILE A 814 -10.84 23.47 -30.18
N LEU A 815 -9.87 23.51 -31.10
CA LEU A 815 -9.94 24.29 -32.33
C LEU A 815 -11.21 23.95 -33.12
N THR A 816 -11.47 22.66 -33.33
CA THR A 816 -12.66 22.17 -34.04
C THR A 816 -13.96 22.58 -33.33
N ILE A 817 -13.99 22.53 -32.00
CA ILE A 817 -15.16 22.94 -31.21
C ILE A 817 -15.42 24.44 -31.38
N VAL A 818 -14.41 25.28 -31.20
CA VAL A 818 -14.51 26.74 -31.31
C VAL A 818 -14.95 27.15 -32.72
N GLN A 819 -14.33 26.57 -33.76
CA GLN A 819 -14.74 26.80 -35.15
C GLN A 819 -16.21 26.44 -35.39
N LYS A 820 -16.68 25.28 -34.89
CA LYS A 820 -18.09 24.87 -35.01
C LYS A 820 -19.03 25.85 -34.28
N CYS A 821 -18.63 26.36 -33.11
CA CYS A 821 -19.42 27.34 -32.36
C CYS A 821 -19.52 28.68 -33.10
N ILE A 822 -18.40 29.19 -33.63
CA ILE A 822 -18.37 30.43 -34.43
C ILE A 822 -19.25 30.32 -35.66
N ASN A 823 -19.16 29.20 -36.39
CA ASN A 823 -19.99 28.99 -37.58
C ASN A 823 -21.50 28.95 -37.23
N LYS A 824 -21.86 28.30 -36.13
CA LYS A 824 -23.26 28.23 -35.69
C LYS A 824 -23.79 29.59 -35.21
N ALA A 825 -22.96 30.37 -34.52
CA ALA A 825 -23.27 31.74 -34.15
C ALA A 825 -23.48 32.65 -35.38
N ALA A 826 -22.64 32.49 -36.40
CA ALA A 826 -22.77 33.22 -37.67
C ALA A 826 -24.08 32.88 -38.40
N GLU A 827 -24.44 31.59 -38.48
CA GLU A 827 -25.72 31.15 -39.06
C GLU A 827 -26.95 31.73 -38.35
N CYS A 828 -26.90 31.85 -37.02
CA CYS A 828 -27.95 32.49 -36.24
C CYS A 828 -28.02 33.99 -36.50
N ALA A 829 -26.88 34.69 -36.52
CA ALA A 829 -26.80 36.11 -36.82
C ALA A 829 -27.30 36.44 -38.24
N LEU A 830 -26.99 35.59 -39.23
CA LEU A 830 -27.49 35.70 -40.61
C LEU A 830 -29.02 35.70 -40.70
N LYS A 831 -29.68 34.91 -39.85
CA LYS A 831 -31.14 34.78 -39.81
C LYS A 831 -31.83 35.87 -39.00
N SER A 832 -31.09 36.64 -38.19
CA SER A 832 -31.66 37.71 -37.39
C SER A 832 -31.95 38.96 -38.22
N HIS A 833 -33.07 39.62 -37.92
CA HIS A 833 -33.49 40.84 -38.61
C HIS A 833 -32.94 42.13 -37.96
N VAL A 834 -32.68 42.10 -36.65
CA VAL A 834 -32.18 43.22 -35.82
C VAL A 834 -31.26 42.65 -34.72
N ASN A 835 -30.33 43.45 -34.22
CA ASN A 835 -29.35 43.09 -33.19
C ASN A 835 -28.51 41.85 -33.56
N ARG A 836 -28.04 41.79 -34.82
CA ARG A 836 -27.26 40.64 -35.34
C ARG A 836 -26.03 40.31 -34.50
N THR A 837 -25.30 41.33 -34.05
CA THR A 837 -24.12 41.18 -33.19
C THR A 837 -24.47 40.55 -31.84
N SER A 838 -25.59 40.93 -31.24
CA SER A 838 -26.11 40.38 -29.98
C SER A 838 -26.51 38.90 -30.14
N CYS A 839 -27.19 38.60 -31.26
CA CYS A 839 -27.54 37.23 -31.63
C CYS A 839 -26.30 36.34 -31.83
N PHE A 840 -25.25 36.88 -32.48
CA PHE A 840 -23.98 36.18 -32.65
C PHE A 840 -23.36 35.83 -31.29
N TRP A 841 -23.15 36.82 -30.42
CA TRP A 841 -22.49 36.62 -29.13
C TRP A 841 -23.26 35.72 -28.17
N SER A 842 -24.57 35.92 -28.01
CA SER A 842 -25.41 35.06 -27.15
C SER A 842 -25.40 33.60 -27.62
N THR A 843 -25.46 33.37 -28.93
CA THR A 843 -25.37 32.03 -29.53
C THR A 843 -23.97 31.43 -29.35
N LEU A 844 -22.91 32.23 -29.49
CA LEU A 844 -21.53 31.80 -29.32
C LEU A 844 -21.27 31.39 -27.86
N GLN A 845 -21.66 32.23 -26.90
CA GLN A 845 -21.56 32.00 -25.46
C GLN A 845 -22.26 30.68 -25.07
N THR A 846 -23.53 30.54 -25.43
CA THR A 846 -24.33 29.35 -25.09
C THR A 846 -23.73 28.08 -25.68
N ASN A 847 -23.24 28.12 -26.94
CA ASN A 847 -22.66 26.94 -27.57
C ASN A 847 -21.29 26.57 -27.00
N LEU A 848 -20.45 27.55 -26.62
CA LEU A 848 -19.16 27.29 -25.97
C LEU A 848 -19.36 26.72 -24.56
N GLN A 849 -20.26 27.31 -23.77
CA GLN A 849 -20.65 26.80 -22.44
C GLN A 849 -21.10 25.33 -22.48
N LYS A 850 -21.86 24.95 -23.52
CA LYS A 850 -22.39 23.57 -23.67
C LYS A 850 -21.38 22.55 -24.20
N LYS A 851 -20.39 22.99 -24.99
CA LYS A 851 -19.49 22.06 -25.71
C LYS A 851 -18.09 21.94 -25.09
N LEU A 852 -17.71 22.87 -24.22
CA LEU A 852 -16.46 22.79 -23.49
C LEU A 852 -16.68 22.03 -22.17
N LYS A 853 -15.81 21.04 -21.92
CA LYS A 853 -15.75 20.15 -20.74
C LYS A 853 -15.80 20.88 -19.39
N LEU A 854 -15.41 22.16 -19.32
CA LEU A 854 -15.41 22.96 -18.09
C LEU A 854 -16.74 23.67 -17.81
N SER A 855 -17.83 23.26 -18.47
CA SER A 855 -19.22 23.69 -18.25
C SER A 855 -19.47 25.19 -18.24
N GLY A 856 -18.61 25.99 -18.88
CA GLY A 856 -18.69 27.46 -18.89
C GLY A 856 -17.60 28.19 -18.08
N THR A 857 -16.75 27.46 -17.38
CA THR A 857 -15.64 28.03 -16.58
C THR A 857 -14.31 28.11 -17.33
N SER A 858 -14.27 27.73 -18.61
CA SER A 858 -13.10 27.94 -19.46
C SER A 858 -12.81 29.43 -19.63
N ASP A 859 -11.53 29.81 -19.73
CA ASP A 859 -11.11 31.20 -19.94
C ASP A 859 -11.80 31.87 -21.14
N LEU A 860 -12.05 31.13 -22.23
CA LEU A 860 -12.82 31.64 -23.38
C LEU A 860 -14.21 32.14 -22.99
N VAL A 861 -14.91 31.44 -22.11
CA VAL A 861 -16.28 31.81 -21.69
C VAL A 861 -16.23 32.92 -20.64
N LEU A 862 -15.38 32.78 -19.62
CA LEU A 862 -15.31 33.74 -18.51
C LEU A 862 -14.80 35.13 -18.94
N ASN A 863 -13.91 35.19 -19.92
CA ASN A 863 -13.37 36.44 -20.46
C ASN A 863 -14.06 36.89 -21.75
N MET A 864 -15.26 36.38 -22.03
CA MET A 864 -16.00 36.80 -23.22
C MET A 864 -16.27 38.33 -23.18
N PRO A 865 -16.06 39.05 -24.29
CA PRO A 865 -16.31 40.49 -24.34
C PRO A 865 -17.79 40.82 -24.20
N ASP A 866 -18.10 41.91 -23.47
CA ASP A 866 -19.45 42.46 -23.45
C ASP A 866 -19.82 43.14 -24.76
N VAL A 867 -21.04 42.90 -25.22
CA VAL A 867 -21.55 43.46 -26.47
C VAL A 867 -21.95 44.92 -26.27
N ASN A 868 -21.17 45.85 -26.82
CA ASN A 868 -21.63 47.23 -26.96
C ASN A 868 -22.46 47.39 -28.25
N GLU A 869 -23.78 47.22 -28.13
CA GLU A 869 -24.72 47.36 -29.25
C GLU A 869 -24.75 48.76 -29.88
N MET A 870 -24.19 49.80 -29.24
CA MET A 870 -24.13 51.13 -29.85
C MET A 870 -22.95 51.29 -30.82
N LEU A 871 -21.89 50.50 -30.67
CA LEU A 871 -20.62 50.63 -31.42
C LEU A 871 -20.36 49.49 -32.40
N MET A 872 -20.68 48.25 -32.01
CA MET A 872 -20.40 47.05 -32.82
C MET A 872 -21.65 46.49 -33.53
N ASN A 873 -22.73 47.27 -33.64
CA ASN A 873 -23.94 46.81 -34.31
C ASN A 873 -23.76 46.75 -35.82
N CYS A 874 -23.75 45.53 -36.35
CA CYS A 874 -23.59 45.25 -37.77
C CYS A 874 -24.90 45.29 -38.57
N ASP A 875 -26.01 45.76 -37.99
CA ASP A 875 -27.31 45.83 -38.68
C ASP A 875 -27.28 46.77 -39.90
N ALA A 876 -26.54 47.88 -39.81
CA ALA A 876 -26.35 48.82 -40.92
C ALA A 876 -25.53 48.21 -42.08
N SER A 877 -24.62 47.28 -41.77
CA SER A 877 -23.77 46.58 -42.74
C SER A 877 -24.48 45.39 -43.41
N GLY A 878 -25.65 44.98 -42.89
CA GLY A 878 -26.45 43.87 -43.43
C GLY A 878 -25.95 42.47 -43.04
N PRO A 879 -26.72 41.41 -43.35
CA PRO A 879 -26.39 40.03 -42.94
C PRO A 879 -25.14 39.48 -43.64
N GLU A 880 -24.71 40.04 -44.77
CA GLU A 880 -23.59 39.51 -45.56
C GLU A 880 -22.26 39.48 -44.81
N VAL A 881 -22.09 40.33 -43.79
CA VAL A 881 -20.93 40.36 -42.88
C VAL A 881 -20.67 39.00 -42.23
N PHE A 882 -21.73 38.23 -41.96
CA PHE A 882 -21.68 36.92 -41.30
C PHE A 882 -21.65 35.73 -42.29
N THR A 883 -21.50 35.97 -43.60
CA THR A 883 -21.40 34.90 -44.62
C THR A 883 -20.03 34.23 -44.65
N ARG A 884 -19.87 33.16 -45.44
CA ARG A 884 -18.60 32.42 -45.65
C ARG A 884 -17.91 32.79 -46.97
N ASN A 885 -17.83 34.09 -47.27
CA ASN A 885 -17.09 34.58 -48.44
C ASN A 885 -15.69 35.06 -48.03
N ASP A 886 -14.69 35.03 -48.90
CA ASP A 886 -13.29 35.39 -48.61
C ASP A 886 -13.07 36.80 -48.03
N LYS A 887 -14.07 37.67 -48.12
CA LYS A 887 -14.04 39.05 -47.58
C LYS A 887 -14.80 39.21 -46.26
N SER A 888 -15.57 38.20 -45.85
CA SER A 888 -16.44 38.24 -44.67
C SER A 888 -15.64 38.25 -43.35
N LEU A 889 -16.23 38.83 -42.32
CA LEU A 889 -15.70 38.83 -40.96
C LEU A 889 -15.41 37.40 -40.45
N ILE A 890 -16.29 36.45 -40.74
CA ILE A 890 -16.14 35.04 -40.30
C ILE A 890 -14.94 34.37 -40.96
N SER A 891 -14.72 34.59 -42.26
CA SER A 891 -13.56 34.03 -42.97
C SER A 891 -12.23 34.50 -42.36
N LYS A 892 -12.15 35.80 -42.01
CA LYS A 892 -10.97 36.38 -41.35
C LYS A 892 -10.72 35.78 -39.97
N ILE A 893 -11.78 35.60 -39.16
CA ILE A 893 -11.67 35.03 -37.80
C ILE A 893 -11.18 33.58 -37.87
N LEU A 894 -11.78 32.78 -38.76
CA LEU A 894 -11.38 31.39 -38.94
C LEU A 894 -9.93 31.29 -39.45
N GLN A 895 -9.51 32.20 -40.35
CA GLN A 895 -8.14 32.26 -40.83
C GLN A 895 -7.14 32.63 -39.72
N THR A 896 -7.47 33.55 -38.80
CA THR A 896 -6.63 33.80 -37.62
C THR A 896 -6.50 32.52 -36.79
N LEU A 897 -7.61 31.85 -36.49
CA LEU A 897 -7.60 30.61 -35.71
C LEU A 897 -6.80 29.48 -36.38
N ASP A 898 -6.87 29.35 -37.70
CA ASP A 898 -6.09 28.37 -38.46
C ASP A 898 -4.59 28.71 -38.47
N ASN A 899 -4.24 29.99 -38.33
CA ASN A 899 -2.85 30.46 -38.24
C ASN A 899 -2.27 30.35 -36.82
N GLU A 900 -3.10 30.14 -35.79
CA GLU A 900 -2.63 29.91 -34.42
C GLU A 900 -1.81 28.62 -34.36
N LYS A 901 -0.62 28.73 -33.76
CA LYS A 901 0.31 27.60 -33.63
C LYS A 901 0.45 27.20 -32.18
N LEU A 902 0.39 25.89 -31.93
CA LEU A 902 0.67 25.32 -30.63
C LEU A 902 2.16 25.54 -30.27
N ASN A 903 2.41 26.36 -29.26
CA ASN A 903 3.73 26.42 -28.62
C ASN A 903 3.80 25.39 -27.49
N LYS A 904 4.28 24.17 -27.77
CA LYS A 904 4.39 23.10 -26.76
C LYS A 904 5.14 23.51 -25.48
N SER A 905 6.11 24.40 -25.60
CA SER A 905 6.92 24.88 -24.47
C SER A 905 6.16 25.79 -23.50
N SER A 906 5.09 26.47 -23.93
CA SER A 906 4.28 27.32 -23.03
C SER A 906 3.38 26.50 -22.11
N PHE A 907 3.06 25.26 -22.46
CA PHE A 907 2.19 24.37 -21.67
C PHE A 907 2.95 23.52 -20.66
N ALA A 908 4.28 23.37 -20.81
CA ALA A 908 5.13 22.56 -19.95
C ALA A 908 5.84 23.40 -18.86
N SER A 909 5.21 24.46 -18.36
CA SER A 909 5.79 25.30 -17.31
C SER A 909 5.91 24.53 -15.98
N LYS A 910 6.76 24.99 -15.06
CA LYS A 910 6.83 24.40 -13.69
C LYS A 910 5.49 24.49 -12.95
N ASP A 911 4.64 25.43 -13.33
CA ASP A 911 3.31 25.62 -12.73
C ASP A 911 2.28 24.65 -13.33
N ALA A 912 2.50 24.12 -14.53
CA ALA A 912 1.65 23.11 -15.16
C ALA A 912 1.58 21.82 -14.32
N ALA A 913 2.73 21.31 -13.89
CA ALA A 913 2.78 20.11 -13.05
C ALA A 913 2.11 20.33 -11.68
N ARG A 914 2.30 21.52 -11.08
CA ARG A 914 1.62 21.89 -9.83
C ARG A 914 0.10 21.98 -10.03
N GLY A 915 -0.35 22.58 -11.13
CA GLY A 915 -1.78 22.70 -11.47
C GLY A 915 -2.45 21.34 -11.76
N ILE A 916 -1.79 20.45 -12.50
CA ILE A 916 -2.27 19.08 -12.77
C ILE A 916 -2.34 18.27 -11.48
N LEU A 917 -1.29 18.32 -10.65
CA LEU A 917 -1.30 17.65 -9.35
C LEU A 917 -2.41 18.20 -8.46
N LYS A 918 -2.61 19.53 -8.42
CA LYS A 918 -3.74 20.18 -7.72
C LYS A 918 -5.09 19.68 -8.25
N ASN A 919 -5.31 19.61 -9.56
CA ASN A 919 -6.54 19.04 -10.14
C ASN A 919 -6.72 17.56 -9.78
N ILE A 920 -5.62 16.80 -9.68
CA ILE A 920 -5.67 15.44 -9.15
C ILE A 920 -6.18 15.50 -7.71
N PHE A 921 -5.62 16.33 -6.82
CA PHE A 921 -6.04 16.50 -5.42
C PHE A 921 -7.50 16.98 -5.26
N ASP A 922 -7.89 18.06 -5.93
CA ASP A 922 -9.18 18.73 -5.78
C ASP A 922 -10.34 17.88 -6.34
N VAL A 923 -10.12 17.07 -7.37
CA VAL A 923 -11.17 16.20 -7.96
C VAL A 923 -11.11 14.78 -7.36
N SER A 924 -10.20 14.48 -6.43
CA SER A 924 -10.03 13.13 -5.84
C SER A 924 -10.35 13.02 -4.36
N PHE A 925 -10.82 14.10 -3.73
CA PHE A 925 -11.31 14.00 -2.36
C PHE A 925 -12.30 12.84 -2.30
N GLY A 926 -12.02 11.86 -1.43
CA GLY A 926 -12.84 10.67 -1.22
C GLY A 926 -13.06 9.71 -2.40
N ALA A 927 -12.22 9.61 -3.43
CA ALA A 927 -12.43 8.60 -4.47
C ALA A 927 -11.71 7.28 -4.22
N ASN A 928 -10.62 7.28 -3.47
CA ASN A 928 -9.82 6.09 -3.19
C ASN A 928 -8.86 6.36 -2.02
N GLU A 929 -8.70 5.40 -1.10
CA GLU A 929 -7.50 5.27 -0.24
C GLU A 929 -6.23 4.91 -1.05
N GLY A 930 -6.22 5.26 -2.33
CA GLY A 930 -5.25 4.83 -3.33
C GLY A 930 -5.15 5.77 -4.53
N ILE A 931 -5.76 6.96 -4.56
CA ILE A 931 -5.34 7.99 -5.53
C ILE A 931 -4.92 9.21 -4.76
N VAL A 932 -3.85 9.06 -3.99
CA VAL A 932 -3.14 10.19 -3.41
C VAL A 932 -1.65 9.91 -3.58
N PRO A 933 -0.80 10.89 -3.89
CA PRO A 933 0.64 10.71 -3.69
C PRO A 933 0.83 10.09 -2.31
N ARG A 934 1.57 8.98 -2.26
CA ARG A 934 1.79 8.27 -0.99
C ARG A 934 2.32 9.28 0.03
N CYS A 935 1.99 9.04 1.29
CA CYS A 935 2.32 9.95 2.39
C CYS A 935 3.76 10.47 2.29
N GLY A 936 4.69 9.62 1.84
CA GLY A 936 6.00 10.08 1.36
C GLY A 936 6.96 10.49 2.47
N GLU A 937 6.46 10.74 3.68
CA GLU A 937 7.26 11.06 4.86
C GLU A 937 8.39 10.03 4.98
N PRO A 938 9.65 10.47 4.99
CA PRO A 938 10.78 9.55 5.02
C PRO A 938 10.91 8.94 6.41
N CYS A 939 11.14 7.62 6.45
CA CYS A 939 11.46 6.94 7.70
C CYS A 939 12.65 7.63 8.39
N PRO A 940 12.58 7.94 9.70
CA PRO A 940 13.62 8.73 10.37
C PRO A 940 14.98 8.02 10.47
N ARG A 941 15.05 6.72 10.13
CA ARG A 941 16.28 5.92 10.18
C ARG A 941 16.79 5.49 8.81
N CYS A 942 15.93 5.00 7.92
CA CYS A 942 16.36 4.53 6.60
C CYS A 942 15.94 5.44 5.45
N SER A 943 15.20 6.52 5.72
CA SER A 943 14.67 7.46 4.72
C SER A 943 13.77 6.84 3.64
N CYS A 944 13.29 5.59 3.77
CA CYS A 944 12.28 5.07 2.85
C CYS A 944 10.96 5.87 2.99
N PRO A 945 10.31 6.26 1.88
CA PRO A 945 9.09 7.05 1.92
C PRO A 945 7.91 6.24 2.44
N CYS A 946 7.04 6.85 3.26
CA CYS A 946 5.85 6.19 3.79
C CYS A 946 4.92 5.71 2.67
N ILE A 947 4.50 4.43 2.74
CA ILE A 947 3.67 3.77 1.72
C ILE A 947 2.17 3.93 1.94
N LYS A 948 1.76 4.56 3.05
CA LYS A 948 0.35 4.80 3.36
C LYS A 948 -0.23 5.91 2.49
N ALA A 949 -1.56 5.96 2.41
CA ALA A 949 -2.25 7.05 1.73
C ALA A 949 -1.91 8.39 2.39
N PHE A 950 -1.86 9.46 1.60
CA PHE A 950 -1.75 10.82 2.13
C PHE A 950 -2.84 11.10 3.19
N ASN A 951 -2.52 11.89 4.21
CA ASN A 951 -3.44 12.21 5.31
C ASN A 951 -3.97 11.01 6.14
N HIS A 952 -3.33 9.83 6.08
CA HIS A 952 -3.71 8.67 6.90
C HIS A 952 -3.72 8.94 8.43
N ILE A 953 -2.90 9.89 8.90
CA ILE A 953 -2.78 10.25 10.32
C ILE A 953 -4.00 11.02 10.83
N SER A 954 -4.53 11.97 10.04
CA SER A 954 -5.67 12.83 10.43
C SER A 954 -7.01 12.11 10.35
N ALA A 955 -7.11 11.04 9.57
CA ALA A 955 -8.34 10.28 9.40
C ALA A 955 -8.57 9.21 10.47
N SER A 956 -7.53 8.61 11.06
CA SER A 956 -7.71 7.40 11.89
C SER A 956 -6.69 7.21 13.01
N ASN A 957 -5.87 8.22 13.35
CA ASN A 957 -4.78 8.06 14.33
C ASN A 957 -3.80 6.94 13.94
N ASP A 958 -3.64 6.71 12.63
CA ASP A 958 -2.85 5.64 12.05
C ASP A 958 -1.40 6.12 11.86
N ARG A 959 -0.41 5.31 12.25
CA ARG A 959 1.02 5.70 12.27
C ARG A 959 1.68 5.50 10.91
N HIS A 960 2.72 6.26 10.58
CA HIS A 960 3.50 6.08 9.36
C HIS A 960 4.14 4.69 9.31
N ASP A 961 4.19 4.08 8.12
CA ASP A 961 4.84 2.79 7.91
C ASP A 961 5.37 2.67 6.47
N THR A 962 6.37 1.82 6.23
CA THR A 962 7.04 1.68 4.94
C THR A 962 7.78 0.34 4.76
N TYR A 963 8.21 0.06 3.53
CA TYR A 963 9.25 -0.93 3.26
C TYR A 963 10.60 -0.35 3.65
N HIS A 964 11.40 -1.08 4.42
CA HIS A 964 12.65 -0.56 4.94
C HIS A 964 13.86 -1.03 4.13
N GLN A 965 14.76 -0.09 3.79
CA GLN A 965 16.03 -0.35 3.11
C GLN A 965 17.22 -0.46 4.10
N PRO A 966 18.37 -1.02 3.68
CA PRO A 966 19.61 -1.01 4.45
C PRO A 966 19.98 0.39 4.96
N GLY A 967 20.23 0.53 6.26
CA GLY A 967 20.52 1.83 6.88
C GLY A 967 21.83 2.47 6.39
N GLY A 968 22.81 1.66 5.97
CA GLY A 968 24.05 2.15 5.40
C GLY A 968 23.91 2.90 4.07
N LEU A 969 22.81 2.71 3.32
CA LEU A 969 22.55 3.48 2.09
C LEU A 969 22.38 4.99 2.35
N VAL A 970 21.92 5.35 3.55
CA VAL A 970 21.70 6.73 3.99
C VAL A 970 22.78 7.20 4.98
N GLY A 971 23.92 6.52 5.02
CA GLY A 971 25.06 6.85 5.89
C GLY A 971 24.93 6.34 7.34
N GLY A 972 23.95 5.46 7.60
CA GLY A 972 23.87 4.73 8.86
C GLY A 972 25.14 3.92 9.11
N HIS A 973 25.74 4.08 10.28
CA HIS A 973 27.01 3.46 10.62
C HIS A 973 27.03 2.96 12.06
N LEU A 974 27.90 2.00 12.32
CA LEU A 974 28.18 1.48 13.65
C LEU A 974 29.07 2.48 14.41
N ALA A 975 28.68 2.87 15.62
CA ALA A 975 29.45 3.83 16.43
C ALA A 975 30.85 3.30 16.80
N ILE A 976 30.99 1.98 16.97
CA ILE A 976 32.23 1.34 17.43
C ILE A 976 33.40 1.46 16.45
N ASN A 977 33.15 1.37 15.15
CA ASN A 977 34.20 1.27 14.13
C ASN A 977 34.00 2.26 12.97
N ASN A 978 32.91 3.02 12.96
CA ASN A 978 32.51 3.97 11.92
C ASN A 978 32.28 3.31 10.54
N GLU A 979 31.93 2.02 10.53
CA GLU A 979 31.56 1.27 9.33
C GLU A 979 30.07 1.39 9.01
N LEU A 980 29.74 1.46 7.73
CA LEU A 980 28.36 1.36 7.26
C LEU A 980 27.76 -0.02 7.63
N PHE A 981 26.46 -0.06 7.91
CA PHE A 981 25.75 -1.32 8.25
C PHE A 981 24.69 -1.72 7.23
N GLU A 982 24.46 -3.02 7.14
CA GLU A 982 23.65 -3.72 6.15
C GLU A 982 22.18 -3.88 6.52
N LEU A 983 21.84 -3.84 7.81
CA LEU A 983 20.48 -4.11 8.28
C LEU A 983 19.48 -3.03 7.84
N SER A 984 18.26 -3.46 7.53
CA SER A 984 17.10 -2.57 7.47
C SER A 984 16.60 -2.23 8.88
N CYS A 985 15.70 -1.27 9.02
CA CYS A 985 15.08 -0.98 10.33
C CYS A 985 14.40 -2.21 10.94
N VAL A 986 13.77 -3.05 10.11
CA VAL A 986 13.14 -4.30 10.56
C VAL A 986 14.20 -5.30 11.03
N GLY A 987 15.30 -5.44 10.27
CA GLY A 987 16.43 -6.26 10.69
C GLY A 987 17.03 -5.80 12.02
N ALA A 988 17.11 -4.48 12.25
CA ALA A 988 17.56 -3.89 13.49
C ALA A 988 16.60 -4.16 14.66
N VAL A 989 15.29 -4.16 14.45
CA VAL A 989 14.29 -4.58 15.46
C VAL A 989 14.46 -6.05 15.82
N ILE A 990 14.56 -6.94 14.82
CA ILE A 990 14.70 -8.39 15.00
C ILE A 990 16.01 -8.73 15.75
N LYS A 991 17.11 -8.06 15.40
CA LYS A 991 18.42 -8.26 16.03
C LYS A 991 18.60 -7.48 17.35
N ASP A 992 17.56 -6.79 17.80
CA ASP A 992 17.55 -5.98 19.02
C ASP A 992 18.68 -4.94 19.08
N TRP A 993 18.97 -4.32 17.93
CA TRP A 993 19.98 -3.28 17.84
C TRP A 993 19.57 -2.02 18.59
N LEU A 994 20.57 -1.20 18.93
CA LEU A 994 20.39 0.06 19.63
C LEU A 994 20.52 1.23 18.65
N MET A 995 19.63 2.20 18.79
CA MET A 995 19.73 3.53 18.21
C MET A 995 20.56 4.41 19.15
N ILE A 996 21.58 5.07 18.62
CA ILE A 996 22.45 5.97 19.40
C ILE A 996 22.08 7.41 19.06
N PHE A 997 21.76 8.18 20.09
CA PHE A 997 21.50 9.61 20.02
C PHE A 997 22.58 10.36 20.81
N LYS A 998 22.99 11.54 20.32
CA LYS A 998 23.92 12.42 21.04
C LYS A 998 23.13 13.55 21.70
N GLU A 999 23.13 13.60 23.02
CA GLU A 999 22.49 14.66 23.79
C GLU A 999 23.50 15.20 24.82
N ASN A 1000 23.87 16.48 24.72
CA ASN A 1000 24.81 17.17 25.63
C ASN A 1000 26.14 16.40 25.86
N ASP A 1001 26.81 15.99 24.77
CA ASP A 1001 28.04 15.18 24.76
C ASP A 1001 27.94 13.79 25.43
N LYS A 1002 26.71 13.30 25.69
CA LYS A 1002 26.46 11.93 26.14
C LYS A 1002 25.74 11.13 25.05
N GLU A 1003 26.19 9.89 24.85
CA GLU A 1003 25.54 8.94 23.96
C GLU A 1003 24.43 8.21 24.72
N ILE A 1004 23.21 8.30 24.19
CA ILE A 1004 22.02 7.63 24.71
C ILE A 1004 21.68 6.50 23.76
N GLU A 1005 21.63 5.28 24.30
CA GLU A 1005 21.30 4.07 23.55
C GLU A 1005 19.85 3.67 23.82
N ILE A 1006 19.03 3.57 22.76
CA ILE A 1006 17.63 3.19 22.83
C ILE A 1006 17.37 2.01 21.89
N PRO A 1007 16.75 0.91 22.33
CA PRO A 1007 16.46 -0.23 21.46
C PRO A 1007 15.58 0.14 20.26
N TYR A 1008 15.83 -0.49 19.10
CA TYR A 1008 14.93 -0.38 17.95
C TYR A 1008 13.52 -0.91 18.25
N LYS A 1009 13.34 -1.81 19.23
CA LYS A 1009 12.01 -2.24 19.70
C LYS A 1009 11.18 -1.11 20.32
N ASP A 1010 11.83 -0.05 20.80
CA ASP A 1010 11.21 1.16 21.33
C ASP A 1010 11.02 2.24 20.24
N PHE A 1011 11.01 1.85 18.96
CA PHE A 1011 10.90 2.80 17.84
C PHE A 1011 9.72 3.77 17.98
N GLU A 1012 8.55 3.26 18.36
CA GLU A 1012 7.32 4.06 18.51
C GLU A 1012 7.37 5.01 19.72
N ASN A 1013 8.19 4.69 20.72
CA ASN A 1013 8.40 5.55 21.88
C ASN A 1013 9.30 6.74 21.51
N VAL A 1014 10.27 6.51 20.61
CA VAL A 1014 11.18 7.55 20.09
C VAL A 1014 10.53 8.36 18.96
N PHE A 1015 9.76 7.70 18.09
CA PHE A 1015 9.07 8.30 16.94
C PHE A 1015 7.56 7.99 16.99
N PRO A 1016 6.77 8.72 17.80
CA PRO A 1016 5.35 8.39 18.05
C PRO A 1016 4.42 8.45 16.85
N THR A 1017 4.83 9.18 15.80
CA THR A 1017 4.09 9.24 14.53
C THR A 1017 4.37 8.05 13.61
N TRP A 1018 5.36 7.22 13.92
CA TRP A 1018 5.78 6.04 13.13
C TRP A 1018 5.46 4.73 13.85
N ALA A 1019 5.01 3.75 13.08
CA ALA A 1019 4.79 2.38 13.56
C ALA A 1019 6.13 1.68 13.81
N LEU A 1020 6.11 0.66 14.65
CA LEU A 1020 7.25 -0.22 14.84
C LEU A 1020 7.59 -0.88 13.48
N PRO A 1021 8.84 -0.78 12.99
CA PRO A 1021 9.26 -1.42 11.75
C PRO A 1021 9.04 -2.94 11.79
N THR A 1022 7.99 -3.40 11.12
CA THR A 1022 7.57 -4.82 11.12
C THR A 1022 7.33 -5.37 9.72
N ILE A 1023 7.26 -4.52 8.68
CA ILE A 1023 7.00 -4.96 7.30
C ILE A 1023 8.24 -5.63 6.69
N GLN A 1024 8.24 -6.96 6.65
CA GLN A 1024 9.32 -7.78 6.09
C GLN A 1024 9.27 -7.92 4.56
N GLN A 1025 9.16 -6.80 3.84
CA GLN A 1025 9.24 -6.79 2.38
C GLN A 1025 10.69 -6.45 1.96
N PRO A 1026 11.42 -7.36 1.27
CA PRO A 1026 12.75 -7.04 0.77
C PRO A 1026 12.68 -6.00 -0.36
N LEU A 1027 13.75 -5.21 -0.49
CA LEU A 1027 13.95 -4.23 -1.57
C LEU A 1027 15.21 -4.62 -2.37
N PRO A 1028 15.11 -5.59 -3.31
CA PRO A 1028 16.26 -6.20 -3.98
C PRO A 1028 17.22 -5.20 -4.64
N LEU A 1029 16.68 -4.14 -5.26
CA LEU A 1029 17.51 -3.09 -5.85
C LEU A 1029 18.34 -2.34 -4.80
N ARG A 1030 17.75 -2.03 -3.65
CA ARG A 1030 18.43 -1.29 -2.57
C ARG A 1030 19.53 -2.15 -1.97
N GLU A 1031 19.24 -3.43 -1.78
CA GLU A 1031 20.20 -4.45 -1.36
C GLU A 1031 21.36 -4.59 -2.37
N TYR A 1032 21.05 -4.67 -3.67
CA TYR A 1032 22.05 -4.69 -4.75
C TYR A 1032 22.95 -3.45 -4.75
N ILE A 1033 22.36 -2.25 -4.69
CA ILE A 1033 23.09 -0.98 -4.68
C ILE A 1033 24.02 -0.93 -3.45
N PHE A 1034 23.53 -1.34 -2.28
CA PHE A 1034 24.36 -1.37 -1.08
C PHE A 1034 25.57 -2.29 -1.29
N ALA A 1035 25.39 -3.49 -1.82
CA ALA A 1035 26.49 -4.44 -2.01
C ALA A 1035 27.54 -4.00 -3.04
N HIS A 1036 27.11 -3.39 -4.15
CA HIS A 1036 27.99 -3.07 -5.27
C HIS A 1036 28.59 -1.66 -5.22
N CYS A 1037 28.08 -0.77 -4.37
CA CYS A 1037 28.49 0.65 -4.33
C CYS A 1037 29.20 1.05 -3.03
N GLN A 1038 29.93 0.13 -2.39
CA GLN A 1038 30.57 0.38 -1.10
C GLN A 1038 31.64 1.49 -1.17
N ASP A 1039 32.36 1.62 -2.27
CA ASP A 1039 33.37 2.67 -2.49
C ASP A 1039 32.74 4.06 -2.54
N GLU A 1040 31.66 4.20 -3.32
CA GLU A 1040 30.90 5.44 -3.49
C GLU A 1040 30.22 5.85 -2.19
N LEU A 1041 29.61 4.89 -1.47
CA LEU A 1041 28.96 5.12 -0.18
C LEU A 1041 29.96 5.55 0.90
N ALA A 1042 31.10 4.87 1.00
CA ALA A 1042 32.17 5.21 1.95
C ALA A 1042 32.70 6.63 1.70
N THR A 1043 32.91 6.98 0.43
CA THR A 1043 33.38 8.31 0.02
C THR A 1043 32.33 9.38 0.32
N LYS A 1044 31.07 9.17 -0.06
CA LYS A 1044 29.99 10.16 0.09
C LYS A 1044 29.73 10.52 1.56
N TYR A 1045 29.74 9.53 2.45
CA TYR A 1045 29.42 9.74 3.86
C TYR A 1045 30.64 9.93 4.76
N ASN A 1046 31.85 9.84 4.20
CA ASN A 1046 33.10 9.83 4.95
C ASN A 1046 33.08 8.76 6.08
N ARG A 1047 32.74 7.53 5.68
CA ARG A 1047 32.60 6.34 6.53
C ARG A 1047 33.45 5.19 5.99
N LYS A 1048 33.70 4.19 6.83
CA LYS A 1048 34.34 2.95 6.37
C LYS A 1048 33.31 2.05 5.68
N LYS A 1049 33.78 1.27 4.71
CA LYS A 1049 32.97 0.24 4.03
C LYS A 1049 32.41 -0.75 5.04
N CYS A 1050 31.25 -1.32 4.73
CA CYS A 1050 30.67 -2.42 5.49
C CYS A 1050 31.55 -3.66 5.32
N SER A 1051 32.02 -4.22 6.43
CA SER A 1051 32.83 -5.45 6.44
C SER A 1051 32.00 -6.71 6.19
N ASN A 1052 30.71 -6.69 6.56
CA ASN A 1052 29.82 -7.86 6.55
C ASN A 1052 28.57 -7.61 5.69
N VAL A 1053 28.76 -7.31 4.40
CA VAL A 1053 27.63 -7.25 3.46
C VAL A 1053 27.04 -8.67 3.29
N PRO A 1054 25.72 -8.88 3.46
CA PRO A 1054 25.11 -10.20 3.33
C PRO A 1054 25.31 -10.77 1.93
N ALA A 1055 25.71 -12.04 1.83
CA ALA A 1055 25.96 -12.70 0.55
C ALA A 1055 24.75 -12.62 -0.41
N LYS A 1056 23.52 -12.68 0.14
CA LYS A 1056 22.27 -12.53 -0.62
C LYS A 1056 22.13 -11.20 -1.36
N TYR A 1057 22.85 -10.15 -0.96
CA TYR A 1057 22.79 -8.85 -1.65
C TYR A 1057 23.59 -8.87 -2.96
N TYR A 1058 24.60 -9.75 -3.07
CA TYR A 1058 25.37 -9.96 -4.30
C TYR A 1058 24.67 -10.90 -5.28
N SER A 1059 23.70 -11.71 -4.83
CA SER A 1059 22.98 -12.66 -5.69
C SER A 1059 21.83 -12.04 -6.49
N HIS A 1060 21.53 -10.77 -6.29
CA HIS A 1060 20.49 -10.06 -7.03
C HIS A 1060 20.95 -9.76 -8.46
N ASP A 1061 20.12 -10.09 -9.45
CA ASP A 1061 20.34 -9.74 -10.86
C ASP A 1061 19.51 -8.51 -11.27
N LEU A 1062 20.15 -7.50 -11.85
CA LEU A 1062 19.48 -6.23 -12.20
C LEU A 1062 18.41 -6.41 -13.29
N ASP A 1063 18.60 -7.33 -14.23
CA ASP A 1063 17.66 -7.56 -15.33
C ASP A 1063 16.42 -8.34 -14.87
N ASP A 1064 16.60 -9.27 -13.93
CA ASP A 1064 15.50 -9.93 -13.22
C ASP A 1064 14.72 -8.95 -12.35
N ILE A 1065 15.40 -8.08 -11.59
CA ILE A 1065 14.75 -7.02 -10.81
C ILE A 1065 13.92 -6.13 -11.74
N GLU A 1066 14.49 -5.62 -12.83
CA GLU A 1066 13.77 -4.76 -13.76
C GLU A 1066 12.54 -5.46 -14.37
N ARG A 1067 12.65 -6.76 -14.72
CA ARG A 1067 11.51 -7.56 -15.19
C ARG A 1067 10.41 -7.68 -14.13
N GLN A 1068 10.75 -7.89 -12.87
CA GLN A 1068 9.79 -7.93 -11.76
C GLN A 1068 9.11 -6.58 -11.54
N LEU A 1069 9.87 -5.49 -11.54
CA LEU A 1069 9.33 -4.13 -11.40
C LEU A 1069 8.37 -3.78 -12.55
N ASN A 1070 8.71 -4.16 -13.78
CA ASN A 1070 7.83 -3.96 -14.94
C ASN A 1070 6.49 -4.71 -14.81
N ARG A 1071 6.50 -5.94 -14.30
CA ARG A 1071 5.27 -6.69 -14.02
C ARG A 1071 4.41 -6.00 -12.95
N GLN A 1072 5.04 -5.48 -11.90
CA GLN A 1072 4.33 -4.75 -10.84
C GLN A 1072 3.70 -3.45 -11.35
N LEU A 1073 4.33 -2.78 -12.31
CA LEU A 1073 3.80 -1.55 -12.92
C LEU A 1073 2.60 -1.80 -13.85
N LEU A 1074 2.61 -2.89 -14.62
CA LEU A 1074 1.57 -3.20 -15.60
C LEU A 1074 0.23 -3.63 -14.96
N GLY A 1075 0.24 -4.04 -13.69
CA GLY A 1075 -0.92 -4.60 -13.02
C GLY A 1075 -1.17 -6.03 -13.51
N SER A 1076 -1.22 -6.99 -12.58
CA SER A 1076 -1.52 -8.39 -12.87
C SER A 1076 -2.96 -8.60 -13.31
#